data_AF-A0A2N1R5E2-F1
#
_entry.id   AF-A0A2N1R5E2-F1
#
_cell.length_a   1.000
_cell.length_b   1.000
_cell.length_c   1.000
_cell.angle_alpha   90.00
_cell.angle_beta   90.00
_cell.angle_gamma   90.00
#
_symmetry.space_group_name_H-M   'P 1'
#
loop_
_entity.id
_entity.type
_entity.pdbx_description
1 polymer ?
#
loop_
_entity_poly.entity_id
_entity_poly.type
_entity_poly.pdbx_seq_one_letter_code
_entity_poly.pdbx_strand_id
1 'polypeptide(L)'
;MNVRMRHAALTILILLAFATAAWGMGSREDPLVQADKLIASQRYDEAILYLTDFIKQYPDRFDAAQQRLKRINRIRTAYNQTAVDLIGVIKDDPTNQAKKLAMIRELENLESNPNPTVKEFVVQTKALALFTYNQAKFEEIMAGGRALIDGRKFVEAAKLYQTGFVLYAPEFSTAGLDPVIVSAAFGGVEKVSEQISIFSIRSTAVEQAFSALALAYRGGSEETIAPAWSTAREAAVALAETRRTIVDQGRTLEATFASISASDKTITDSSFLPFAFRFVLGRKTEGKLEGVSGAVDAAWVGALGSAQVALDETLSTGMESAGATFDSGDWAAAGTAFETAARTADHGIALTSLWSHYIPSDLVERSTALGQAALQLKGADYLRYVHAGRTARSYATLASINVTIDRDAAALAAYVPSPDAKTESLAAYETSRLAFAESARSVEAIRVESGGLATRMAAWTQVGFGSESSQAEQGALDGRIANTTDRTRSLETLAVATAASYEYSLVSAEAQRAIADAEAGKKLLDGLPSDDPLLPDATFRYPGKALASLASADSTLKTLRANIDAMLASIASRPGYIASDASVLAWAERARALAAEAAKLVSETVAVTAKAREQKQLADSSRLEAERRVAESRTALRANNFETARERLERARERYLATLSFEQDPLLRAESDKLLSELSATILKTENDLVVAETRRLVTSGRNFYLQGEFDSAESTLLQARSRWKTTNSTPEVEVEYWLKLVQTALSVKTGRDIPVTAPLFPEMSQILSLAKRYYEEGSALLARRDKTGAVKSFTEARKKISEVKVVFPLNQEARVLELKIDQLSDPDAFGTKFARMFSEARAKIDAKADLTTAYSDLKDLEAINPRYPGLRTQIERAEILLGFRQPPPDPKAIAEARSLVLAARRIFDSGQVAQFAFARTQLEKAIGLDPNNEAASQLKDRLATYIGGDTAIVLSSAAETLYGEAVTFFTRGDYINARARLTRILAVFPRGGSIQKVADLDSRLTAIGY
;
A
#
# COMPACT_ATOMS: atom_id res chain seq x y z
N MET A 1 108.73 -8.96 -44.49
CA MET A 1 109.98 -8.27 -44.07
C MET A 1 110.82 -9.29 -43.30
N ASN A 2 111.54 -10.19 -43.98
CA ASN A 2 112.87 -10.07 -44.62
C ASN A 2 114.01 -10.30 -43.60
N VAL A 3 115.04 -11.15 -43.77
CA VAL A 3 115.47 -12.23 -44.69
C VAL A 3 116.70 -12.88 -44.01
N ARG A 4 116.89 -14.22 -44.07
CA ARG A 4 118.10 -14.90 -44.63
C ARG A 4 118.06 -16.44 -44.52
N MET A 5 117.99 -17.06 -45.71
CA MET A 5 118.65 -18.32 -46.19
C MET A 5 118.36 -19.62 -45.40
N ARG A 6 117.64 -20.66 -45.86
CA ARG A 6 117.62 -21.40 -47.15
C ARG A 6 119.01 -21.63 -47.73
N HIS A 7 119.62 -22.79 -47.45
CA HIS A 7 120.47 -23.62 -48.34
C HIS A 7 120.56 -25.05 -47.74
N ALA A 8 120.57 -26.06 -48.62
CA ALA A 8 121.00 -27.44 -48.39
C ALA A 8 120.02 -28.49 -47.80
N ALA A 9 118.86 -28.68 -48.44
CA ALA A 9 118.09 -29.93 -48.40
C ALA A 9 118.33 -30.84 -49.64
N LEU A 10 119.41 -30.63 -50.40
CA LEU A 10 119.67 -31.37 -51.65
C LEU A 10 121.14 -31.75 -51.86
N THR A 11 121.93 -31.74 -50.79
CA THR A 11 123.28 -32.27 -50.77
C THR A 11 123.24 -33.60 -50.03
N ILE A 12 123.35 -34.65 -50.84
CA ILE A 12 124.02 -35.90 -50.45
C ILE A 12 123.06 -36.96 -49.89
N LEU A 13 122.05 -37.24 -50.72
CA LEU A 13 121.61 -38.60 -51.06
C LEU A 13 122.57 -39.28 -52.08
N ILE A 14 123.77 -38.72 -52.28
CA ILE A 14 124.82 -39.15 -53.24
C ILE A 14 126.15 -39.27 -52.46
N LEU A 15 126.16 -40.11 -51.43
CA LEU A 15 127.37 -40.73 -50.87
C LEU A 15 127.02 -42.12 -50.32
N LEU A 16 126.29 -42.87 -51.15
CA LEU A 16 126.14 -44.32 -51.05
C LEU A 16 127.10 -44.96 -52.06
N ALA A 17 128.01 -45.79 -51.55
CA ALA A 17 128.75 -46.86 -52.22
C ALA A 17 129.90 -46.49 -53.20
N PHE A 18 131.14 -46.40 -52.68
CA PHE A 18 132.30 -47.10 -53.26
C PHE A 18 133.45 -47.27 -52.23
N ALA A 19 133.85 -48.53 -52.03
CA ALA A 19 135.17 -49.04 -51.60
C ALA A 19 135.67 -48.88 -50.13
N THR A 20 135.19 -49.80 -49.30
CA THR A 20 135.93 -50.71 -48.38
C THR A 20 137.42 -50.55 -48.02
N ALA A 21 137.66 -50.78 -46.71
CA ALA A 21 138.80 -51.42 -46.02
C ALA A 21 139.89 -50.55 -45.39
N ALA A 22 139.68 -50.19 -44.11
CA ALA A 22 140.62 -50.45 -43.01
C ALA A 22 139.88 -50.45 -41.66
N TRP A 23 139.99 -51.56 -40.93
CA TRP A 23 139.55 -51.78 -39.53
C TRP A 23 140.20 -50.76 -38.56
N GLY A 24 139.75 -50.49 -37.34
CA GLY A 24 138.69 -51.00 -36.48
C GLY A 24 139.00 -50.56 -35.04
N MET A 25 138.00 -50.16 -34.26
CA MET A 25 138.00 -50.31 -32.79
C MET A 25 136.60 -49.99 -32.24
N GLY A 26 135.93 -51.01 -31.70
CA GLY A 26 134.70 -50.83 -30.93
C GLY A 26 135.01 -50.14 -29.60
N SER A 27 134.43 -48.95 -29.41
CA SER A 27 134.31 -48.36 -28.06
C SER A 27 133.11 -49.01 -27.40
N ARG A 28 133.33 -49.86 -26.39
CA ARG A 28 132.31 -50.19 -25.39
C ARG A 28 131.65 -48.88 -24.91
N GLU A 29 130.31 -48.83 -24.82
CA GLU A 29 129.64 -47.79 -24.02
C GLU A 29 130.33 -47.76 -22.65
N ASP A 30 130.68 -46.56 -22.17
CA ASP A 30 131.33 -46.42 -20.87
C ASP A 30 130.41 -47.05 -19.81
N PRO A 31 130.82 -48.13 -19.13
CA PRO A 31 129.96 -48.79 -18.15
C PRO A 31 129.50 -47.83 -17.04
N LEU A 32 130.24 -46.74 -16.77
CA LEU A 32 129.83 -45.70 -15.81
C LEU A 32 128.56 -44.93 -16.21
N VAL A 33 128.14 -44.93 -17.48
CA VAL A 33 126.87 -44.32 -17.92
C VAL A 33 125.68 -45.04 -17.29
N GLN A 34 125.77 -46.36 -17.10
CA GLN A 34 124.73 -47.12 -16.41
C GLN A 34 124.68 -46.76 -14.92
N ALA A 35 125.83 -46.54 -14.28
CA ALA A 35 125.88 -46.01 -12.92
C ALA A 35 125.26 -44.60 -12.83
N ASP A 36 125.51 -43.73 -13.80
CA ASP A 36 124.91 -42.40 -13.85
C ASP A 36 123.39 -42.45 -14.08
N LYS A 37 122.88 -43.39 -14.89
CA LYS A 37 121.44 -43.66 -15.02
C LYS A 37 120.82 -44.16 -13.72
N LEU A 38 121.50 -45.05 -12.99
CA LEU A 38 121.03 -45.55 -11.69
C LEU A 38 121.05 -44.45 -10.61
N ILE A 39 122.06 -43.57 -10.63
CA ILE A 39 122.13 -42.39 -9.75
C ILE A 39 121.03 -41.37 -10.10
N ALA A 40 120.79 -41.13 -11.39
CA ALA A 40 119.76 -40.20 -11.86
C ALA A 40 118.34 -40.71 -11.61
N SER A 41 118.13 -42.03 -11.66
CA SER A 41 116.88 -42.68 -11.26
C SER A 41 116.78 -42.96 -9.75
N GLN A 42 117.74 -42.44 -8.96
CA GLN A 42 117.76 -42.54 -7.49
C GLN A 42 117.76 -43.98 -6.93
N ARG A 43 118.28 -44.95 -7.71
CA ARG A 43 118.45 -46.36 -7.33
C ARG A 43 119.86 -46.57 -6.79
N TYR A 44 120.16 -45.97 -5.63
CA TYR A 44 121.54 -45.87 -5.13
C TYR A 44 122.15 -47.20 -4.68
N ASP A 45 121.38 -48.15 -4.14
CA ASP A 45 121.91 -49.49 -3.79
C ASP A 45 122.39 -50.25 -5.03
N GLU A 46 121.63 -50.18 -6.12
CA GLU A 46 122.02 -50.77 -7.39
C GLU A 46 123.19 -50.03 -8.02
N ALA A 47 123.24 -48.70 -7.90
CA ALA A 47 124.38 -47.90 -8.33
C ALA A 47 125.64 -48.25 -7.53
N ILE A 48 125.56 -48.48 -6.21
CA ILE A 48 126.69 -48.85 -5.36
C ILE A 48 127.18 -50.26 -5.71
N LEU A 49 126.28 -51.24 -5.86
CA LEU A 49 126.64 -52.60 -6.27
C LEU A 49 127.31 -52.59 -7.64
N TYR A 50 126.71 -51.87 -8.60
CA TYR A 50 127.25 -51.71 -9.94
C TYR A 50 128.62 -51.02 -9.93
N LEU A 51 128.79 -49.95 -9.15
CA LEU A 51 130.08 -49.24 -9.01
C LEU A 51 131.13 -50.07 -8.27
N THR A 52 130.73 -50.92 -7.33
CA THR A 52 131.63 -51.81 -6.57
C THR A 52 132.17 -52.94 -7.46
N ASP A 53 131.30 -53.55 -8.27
CA ASP A 53 131.74 -54.52 -9.28
C ASP A 53 132.51 -53.86 -10.42
N PHE A 54 132.14 -52.64 -10.81
CA PHE A 54 132.90 -51.83 -11.77
C PHE A 54 134.33 -51.58 -11.27
N ILE A 55 134.51 -51.23 -9.98
CA ILE A 55 135.84 -51.03 -9.36
C ILE A 55 136.69 -52.31 -9.39
N LYS A 56 136.09 -53.49 -9.18
CA LYS A 56 136.80 -54.77 -9.27
C LYS A 56 137.22 -55.10 -10.70
N GLN A 57 136.38 -54.76 -11.69
CA GLN A 57 136.62 -55.06 -13.09
C GLN A 57 137.52 -54.04 -13.80
N TYR A 58 137.55 -52.79 -13.33
CA TYR A 58 138.32 -51.68 -13.90
C TYR A 58 139.09 -50.90 -12.81
N PRO A 59 140.17 -51.47 -12.22
CA PRO A 59 140.91 -50.85 -11.12
C PRO A 59 141.59 -49.53 -11.50
N ASP A 60 141.93 -49.36 -12.77
CA ASP A 60 142.52 -48.16 -13.38
C ASP A 60 141.55 -46.96 -13.41
N ARG A 61 140.24 -47.22 -13.34
CA ARG A 61 139.18 -46.19 -13.33
C ARG A 61 138.56 -46.01 -11.94
N PHE A 62 139.29 -46.42 -10.90
CA PHE A 62 138.89 -46.33 -9.51
C PHE A 62 138.44 -44.91 -9.13
N ASP A 63 139.21 -43.88 -9.47
CA ASP A 63 138.91 -42.49 -9.08
C ASP A 63 137.55 -41.99 -9.62
N ALA A 64 137.19 -42.37 -10.84
CA ALA A 64 135.93 -41.98 -11.48
C ALA A 64 134.71 -42.68 -10.85
N ALA A 65 134.88 -43.93 -10.43
CA ALA A 65 133.87 -44.67 -9.67
C ALA A 65 133.81 -44.17 -8.21
N GLN A 66 134.96 -43.84 -7.62
CA GLN A 66 135.07 -43.30 -6.26
C GLN A 66 134.43 -41.90 -6.15
N GLN A 67 134.51 -41.05 -7.17
CA GLN A 67 133.79 -39.78 -7.20
C GLN A 67 132.26 -39.98 -7.19
N ARG A 68 131.74 -40.96 -7.92
CA ARG A 68 130.31 -41.31 -7.94
C ARG A 68 129.86 -41.94 -6.62
N LEU A 69 130.67 -42.82 -6.03
CA LEU A 69 130.45 -43.34 -4.67
C LEU A 69 130.50 -42.22 -3.62
N LYS A 70 131.42 -41.24 -3.74
CA LYS A 70 131.45 -40.03 -2.88
C LYS A 70 130.18 -39.19 -3.04
N ARG A 71 129.67 -39.05 -4.26
CA ARG A 71 128.41 -38.34 -4.54
C ARG A 71 127.22 -39.06 -3.91
N ILE A 72 127.10 -40.38 -4.09
CA ILE A 72 126.07 -41.21 -3.45
C ILE A 72 126.19 -41.12 -1.93
N ASN A 73 127.39 -41.22 -1.36
CA ASN A 73 127.62 -41.11 0.09
C ASN A 73 127.21 -39.73 0.64
N ARG A 74 127.46 -38.64 -0.09
CA ARG A 74 126.98 -37.30 0.31
C ARG A 74 125.44 -37.23 0.34
N ILE A 75 124.78 -37.77 -0.68
CA ILE A 75 123.31 -37.82 -0.74
C ILE A 75 122.75 -38.68 0.40
N ARG A 76 123.33 -39.85 0.66
CA ARG A 76 122.95 -40.72 1.80
C ARG A 76 123.21 -40.10 3.16
N THR A 77 124.30 -39.35 3.30
CA THR A 77 124.59 -38.63 4.55
C THR A 77 123.55 -37.53 4.79
N ALA A 78 123.20 -36.77 3.74
CA ALA A 78 122.12 -35.78 3.82
C ALA A 78 120.77 -36.45 4.12
N TYR A 79 120.43 -37.54 3.42
CA TYR A 79 119.21 -38.31 3.66
C TYR A 79 119.11 -38.81 5.11
N ASN A 80 120.17 -39.42 5.64
CA ASN A 80 120.21 -39.91 7.01
C ASN A 80 120.09 -38.76 8.02
N GLN A 81 120.73 -37.61 7.77
CA GLN A 81 120.60 -36.44 8.62
C GLN A 81 119.17 -35.91 8.63
N THR A 82 118.56 -35.71 7.45
CA THR A 82 117.15 -35.29 7.33
C THR A 82 116.20 -36.30 7.97
N ALA A 83 116.51 -37.61 7.93
CA ALA A 83 115.70 -38.66 8.58
C ALA A 83 115.81 -38.61 10.11
N VAL A 84 117.01 -38.35 10.65
CA VAL A 84 117.21 -38.12 12.09
C VAL A 84 116.51 -36.86 12.55
N ASP A 85 116.60 -35.77 11.77
CA ASP A 85 115.93 -34.51 12.09
C ASP A 85 114.40 -34.69 12.02
N LEU A 86 113.88 -35.49 11.09
CA LEU A 86 112.46 -35.85 11.02
C LEU A 86 112.03 -36.63 12.27
N ILE A 87 112.82 -37.59 12.74
CA ILE A 87 112.57 -38.30 14.01
C ILE A 87 112.56 -37.31 15.19
N GLY A 88 113.48 -36.35 15.20
CA GLY A 88 113.51 -35.27 16.18
C GLY A 88 112.22 -34.43 16.18
N VAL A 89 111.76 -34.01 14.99
CA VAL A 89 110.49 -33.27 14.87
C VAL A 89 109.29 -34.13 15.26
N ILE A 90 109.29 -35.43 14.98
CA ILE A 90 108.22 -36.34 15.43
C ILE A 90 108.13 -36.40 16.96
N LYS A 91 109.28 -36.36 17.66
CA LYS A 91 109.36 -36.47 19.12
C LYS A 91 109.15 -35.15 19.85
N ASP A 92 109.81 -34.09 19.38
CA ASP A 92 109.93 -32.83 20.11
C ASP A 92 108.91 -31.77 19.64
N ASP A 93 108.39 -31.89 18.42
CA ASP A 93 107.34 -31.03 17.85
C ASP A 93 106.25 -31.87 17.14
N PRO A 94 105.56 -32.77 17.87
CA PRO A 94 104.68 -33.76 17.28
C PRO A 94 103.48 -33.17 16.52
N THR A 95 103.12 -31.92 16.77
CA THR A 95 101.98 -31.22 16.17
C THR A 95 102.31 -30.49 14.86
N ASN A 96 103.59 -30.21 14.58
CA ASN A 96 104.00 -29.43 13.41
C ASN A 96 104.06 -30.27 12.13
N GLN A 97 102.88 -30.61 11.62
CA GLN A 97 102.74 -31.46 10.44
C GLN A 97 103.32 -30.83 9.17
N ALA A 98 103.26 -29.50 9.04
CA ALA A 98 103.84 -28.79 7.89
C ALA A 98 105.36 -29.00 7.81
N LYS A 99 106.06 -28.90 8.95
CA LYS A 99 107.50 -29.16 9.03
C LYS A 99 107.83 -30.62 8.74
N LYS A 100 107.06 -31.57 9.28
CA LYS A 100 107.21 -33.02 8.98
C LYS A 100 107.07 -33.30 7.49
N LEU A 101 106.03 -32.77 6.84
CA LEU A 101 105.79 -32.95 5.40
C LEU A 101 106.88 -32.31 4.54
N ALA A 102 107.41 -31.14 4.93
CA ALA A 102 108.52 -30.51 4.21
C ALA A 102 109.80 -31.37 4.26
N MET A 103 110.14 -31.92 5.43
CA MET A 103 111.30 -32.80 5.61
C MET A 103 111.12 -34.14 4.90
N ILE A 104 109.90 -34.67 4.86
CA ILE A 104 109.57 -35.87 4.08
C ILE A 104 109.73 -35.62 2.58
N ARG A 105 109.28 -34.48 2.05
CA ARG A 105 109.53 -34.12 0.64
C ARG A 105 111.01 -33.99 0.34
N GLU A 106 111.79 -33.44 1.28
CA GLU A 106 113.24 -33.37 1.15
C GLU A 106 113.87 -34.76 1.11
N LEU A 107 113.43 -35.69 1.96
CA LEU A 107 113.83 -37.11 1.91
C LEU A 107 113.48 -37.76 0.57
N GLU A 108 112.25 -37.58 0.07
CA GLU A 108 111.81 -38.13 -1.22
C GLU A 108 112.60 -37.56 -2.40
N ASN A 109 112.96 -36.27 -2.37
CA ASN A 109 113.81 -35.64 -3.37
C ASN A 109 115.26 -36.16 -3.35
N LEU A 110 115.77 -36.50 -2.16
CA LEU A 110 117.12 -37.03 -1.96
C LEU A 110 117.23 -38.48 -2.42
N GLU A 111 116.29 -39.36 -2.06
CA GLU A 111 116.26 -40.78 -2.48
C GLU A 111 114.81 -41.30 -2.56
N SER A 112 114.30 -41.55 -3.77
CA SER A 112 112.92 -42.03 -4.01
C SER A 112 112.70 -43.52 -3.65
N ASN A 113 113.75 -44.33 -3.54
CA ASN A 113 113.62 -45.76 -3.28
C ASN A 113 114.64 -46.28 -2.25
N PRO A 114 114.54 -45.84 -0.98
CA PRO A 114 115.41 -46.29 0.10
C PRO A 114 115.11 -47.76 0.46
N ASN A 115 115.87 -48.31 1.42
CA ASN A 115 115.64 -49.68 1.90
C ASN A 115 114.16 -49.89 2.33
N PRO A 116 113.62 -51.13 2.25
CA PRO A 116 112.19 -51.37 2.45
C PRO A 116 111.63 -50.84 3.79
N THR A 117 112.39 -50.97 4.88
CA THR A 117 111.98 -50.54 6.23
C THR A 117 111.93 -49.02 6.36
N VAL A 118 112.93 -48.31 5.83
CA VAL A 118 112.97 -46.84 5.82
C VAL A 118 111.92 -46.29 4.87
N LYS A 119 111.71 -46.94 3.73
CA LYS A 119 110.64 -46.61 2.79
C LYS A 119 109.27 -46.71 3.46
N GLU A 120 109.02 -47.80 4.17
CA GLU A 120 107.77 -48.00 4.92
C GLU A 120 107.59 -46.96 6.03
N PHE A 121 108.64 -46.66 6.81
CA PHE A 121 108.61 -45.62 7.83
C PHE A 121 108.30 -44.23 7.25
N VAL A 122 108.95 -43.83 6.16
CA VAL A 122 108.71 -42.53 5.50
C VAL A 122 107.30 -42.48 4.93
N VAL A 123 106.81 -43.55 4.29
CA VAL A 123 105.46 -43.64 3.75
C VAL A 123 104.39 -43.57 4.85
N GLN A 124 104.54 -44.33 5.94
CA GLN A 124 103.59 -44.30 7.07
C GLN A 124 103.59 -42.95 7.78
N THR A 125 104.77 -42.37 8.02
CA THR A 125 104.92 -41.04 8.63
C THR A 125 104.32 -39.96 7.73
N LYS A 126 104.54 -40.04 6.42
CA LYS A 126 103.93 -39.14 5.42
C LYS A 126 102.42 -39.24 5.44
N ALA A 127 101.87 -40.45 5.40
CA ALA A 127 100.43 -40.68 5.42
C ALA A 127 99.78 -40.08 6.68
N LEU A 128 100.36 -40.31 7.86
CA LEU A 128 99.84 -39.77 9.13
C LEU A 128 99.97 -38.25 9.23
N ALA A 129 101.12 -37.68 8.84
CA ALA A 129 101.33 -36.23 8.85
C ALA A 129 100.43 -35.51 7.84
N LEU A 130 100.27 -36.08 6.65
CA LEU A 130 99.41 -35.56 5.59
C LEU A 130 97.94 -35.59 6.01
N PHE A 131 97.50 -36.70 6.61
CA PHE A 131 96.16 -36.82 7.18
C PHE A 131 95.90 -35.77 8.25
N THR A 132 96.78 -35.66 9.24
CA THR A 132 96.59 -34.70 10.34
C THR A 132 96.60 -33.25 9.84
N TYR A 133 97.50 -32.92 8.90
CA TYR A 133 97.58 -31.59 8.30
C TYR A 133 96.32 -31.24 7.48
N ASN A 134 95.95 -32.11 6.53
CA ASN A 134 94.81 -31.87 5.65
C ASN A 134 93.50 -31.87 6.43
N GLN A 135 93.34 -32.71 7.46
CA GLN A 135 92.18 -32.68 8.34
C GLN A 135 92.09 -31.35 9.11
N ALA A 136 93.19 -30.88 9.71
CA ALA A 136 93.20 -29.60 10.42
C ALA A 136 92.87 -28.42 9.49
N LYS A 137 93.47 -28.40 8.29
CA LYS A 137 93.17 -27.37 7.27
C LYS A 137 91.74 -27.45 6.75
N PHE A 138 91.19 -28.64 6.60
CA PHE A 138 89.80 -28.83 6.25
C PHE A 138 88.86 -28.24 7.29
N GLU A 139 89.04 -28.55 8.58
CA GLU A 139 88.21 -27.98 9.64
C GLU A 139 88.36 -26.45 9.73
N GLU A 140 89.56 -25.91 9.56
CA GLU A 140 89.82 -24.46 9.53
C GLU A 140 89.04 -23.77 8.40
N ILE A 141 89.14 -24.30 7.17
CA ILE A 141 88.43 -23.75 6.01
C ILE A 141 86.92 -23.89 6.18
N MET A 142 86.44 -25.04 6.67
CA MET A 142 85.02 -25.29 6.88
C MET A 142 84.43 -24.32 7.92
N ALA A 143 85.07 -24.19 9.09
CA ALA A 143 84.63 -23.29 10.15
C ALA A 143 84.70 -21.82 9.72
N GLY A 144 85.77 -21.41 9.03
CA GLY A 144 85.92 -20.05 8.51
C GLY A 144 84.88 -19.70 7.46
N GLY A 145 84.60 -20.64 6.53
CA GLY A 145 83.56 -20.46 5.52
C GLY A 145 82.18 -20.32 6.13
N ARG A 146 81.88 -21.10 7.18
CA ARG A 146 80.63 -20.99 7.93
C ARG A 146 80.49 -19.64 8.63
N ALA A 147 81.54 -19.17 9.31
CA ALA A 147 81.53 -17.86 9.97
C ALA A 147 81.28 -16.71 8.98
N LEU A 148 81.80 -16.80 7.76
CA LEU A 148 81.53 -15.84 6.69
C LEU A 148 80.07 -15.90 6.22
N ILE A 149 79.48 -17.09 6.09
CA ILE A 149 78.04 -17.24 5.79
C ILE A 149 77.18 -16.58 6.89
N ASP A 150 77.48 -16.87 8.16
CA ASP A 150 76.76 -16.30 9.30
C ASP A 150 76.90 -14.75 9.34
N GLY A 151 78.04 -14.23 8.89
CA GLY A 151 78.29 -12.80 8.70
C GLY A 151 77.74 -12.19 7.41
N ARG A 152 76.92 -12.92 6.64
CA ARG A 152 76.34 -12.51 5.33
C ARG A 152 77.36 -12.21 4.23
N LYS A 153 78.59 -12.72 4.34
CA LYS A 153 79.67 -12.56 3.35
C LYS A 153 79.76 -13.79 2.43
N PHE A 154 78.72 -14.01 1.65
CA PHE A 154 78.51 -15.27 0.92
C PHE A 154 79.59 -15.54 -0.15
N VAL A 155 79.97 -14.53 -0.93
CA VAL A 155 81.00 -14.67 -1.98
C VAL A 155 82.38 -14.96 -1.37
N GLU A 156 82.70 -14.31 -0.24
CA GLU A 156 83.96 -14.55 0.48
C GLU A 156 83.99 -15.99 1.04
N ALA A 157 82.86 -16.49 1.55
CA ALA A 157 82.76 -17.89 1.99
C ALA A 157 83.03 -18.87 0.85
N ALA A 158 82.39 -18.68 -0.32
CA ALA A 158 82.60 -19.53 -1.49
C ALA A 158 84.08 -19.55 -1.93
N LYS A 159 84.73 -18.39 -1.96
CA LYS A 159 86.17 -18.27 -2.27
C LYS A 159 87.05 -18.95 -1.23
N LEU A 160 86.69 -18.90 0.06
CA LEU A 160 87.43 -19.60 1.10
C LEU A 160 87.35 -21.12 0.92
N TYR A 161 86.17 -21.68 0.64
CA TYR A 161 86.03 -23.11 0.35
C TYR A 161 86.83 -23.54 -0.89
N GLN A 162 86.92 -22.68 -1.91
CA GLN A 162 87.73 -22.92 -3.10
C GLN A 162 89.20 -23.20 -2.78
N THR A 163 89.75 -22.55 -1.73
CA THR A 163 91.14 -22.78 -1.32
C THR A 163 91.40 -24.21 -0.82
N GLY A 164 90.35 -24.94 -0.44
CA GLY A 164 90.42 -26.33 -0.01
C GLY A 164 90.61 -27.35 -1.13
N PHE A 165 90.42 -26.96 -2.39
CA PHE A 165 90.57 -27.83 -3.56
C PHE A 165 92.01 -28.29 -3.85
N VAL A 166 92.99 -27.84 -3.07
CA VAL A 166 94.37 -28.30 -3.17
C VAL A 166 94.67 -29.46 -2.20
N LEU A 167 93.82 -29.70 -1.20
CA LEU A 167 94.03 -30.73 -0.19
C LEU A 167 93.96 -32.12 -0.84
N TYR A 168 95.02 -32.92 -0.71
CA TYR A 168 95.18 -34.25 -1.34
C TYR A 168 95.22 -34.28 -2.89
N ALA A 169 95.20 -33.13 -3.58
CA ALA A 169 95.22 -33.11 -5.04
C ALA A 169 96.50 -33.75 -5.64
N PRO A 170 97.72 -33.48 -5.13
CA PRO A 170 98.94 -34.13 -5.64
C PRO A 170 98.89 -35.65 -5.46
N GLU A 171 98.49 -36.13 -4.27
CA GLU A 171 98.45 -37.55 -3.97
C GLU A 171 97.43 -38.29 -4.82
N PHE A 172 96.27 -37.67 -5.08
CA PHE A 172 95.24 -38.21 -5.95
C PHE A 172 95.69 -38.34 -7.41
N SER A 173 96.47 -37.38 -7.91
CA SER A 173 97.02 -37.44 -9.27
C SER A 173 98.04 -38.57 -9.46
N THR A 174 98.73 -38.96 -8.38
CA THR A 174 99.78 -40.00 -8.38
C THR A 174 99.31 -41.35 -7.83
N ALA A 175 98.04 -41.50 -7.47
CA ALA A 175 97.49 -42.67 -6.79
C ALA A 175 97.32 -43.93 -7.68
N GLY A 176 97.72 -43.87 -8.96
CA GLY A 176 97.57 -45.00 -9.89
C GLY A 176 96.13 -45.24 -10.38
N LEU A 177 95.26 -44.24 -10.23
CA LEU A 177 93.87 -44.25 -10.70
C LEU A 177 93.78 -44.09 -12.23
N ASP A 178 92.62 -44.46 -12.80
CA ASP A 178 92.32 -44.21 -14.21
C ASP A 178 92.46 -42.71 -14.52
N PRO A 179 93.30 -42.31 -15.50
CA PRO A 179 93.51 -40.92 -15.88
C PRO A 179 92.21 -40.18 -16.26
N VAL A 180 91.20 -40.87 -16.80
CA VAL A 180 89.89 -40.29 -17.14
C VAL A 180 89.16 -39.84 -15.88
N ILE A 181 89.22 -40.63 -14.82
CA ILE A 181 88.61 -40.31 -13.52
C ILE A 181 89.32 -39.11 -12.89
N VAL A 182 90.65 -39.12 -12.90
CA VAL A 182 91.46 -38.02 -12.33
C VAL A 182 91.18 -36.71 -13.07
N SER A 183 91.18 -36.75 -14.40
CA SER A 183 90.86 -35.59 -15.25
C SER A 183 89.43 -35.09 -15.03
N ALA A 184 88.45 -35.99 -14.94
CA ALA A 184 87.05 -35.62 -14.67
C ALA A 184 86.88 -34.98 -13.29
N ALA A 185 87.57 -35.47 -12.26
CA ALA A 185 87.51 -34.91 -10.91
C ALA A 185 88.09 -33.48 -10.86
N PHE A 186 89.26 -33.26 -11.45
CA PHE A 186 89.85 -31.92 -11.52
C PHE A 186 89.03 -30.97 -12.41
N GLY A 187 88.51 -31.45 -13.54
CA GLY A 187 87.60 -30.67 -14.38
C GLY A 187 86.30 -30.29 -13.66
N GLY A 188 85.76 -31.16 -12.81
CA GLY A 188 84.60 -30.85 -11.97
C GLY A 188 84.87 -29.72 -10.97
N VAL A 189 86.05 -29.75 -10.33
CA VAL A 189 86.48 -28.72 -9.37
C VAL A 189 86.84 -27.39 -10.06
N GLU A 190 87.43 -27.43 -11.25
CA GLU A 190 87.67 -26.26 -12.09
C GLU A 190 86.35 -25.62 -12.50
N LYS A 191 85.37 -26.41 -12.94
CA LYS A 191 84.03 -25.93 -13.27
C LYS A 191 83.33 -25.30 -12.06
N VAL A 192 83.49 -25.85 -10.85
CA VAL A 192 82.98 -25.18 -9.64
C VAL A 192 83.69 -23.84 -9.41
N SER A 193 85.00 -23.76 -9.62
CA SER A 193 85.77 -22.52 -9.50
C SER A 193 85.32 -21.44 -10.49
N GLU A 194 84.98 -21.80 -11.72
CA GLU A 194 84.35 -20.90 -12.69
C GLU A 194 82.99 -20.42 -12.19
N GLN A 195 82.16 -21.32 -11.66
CA GLN A 195 80.85 -20.95 -11.10
C GLN A 195 80.96 -20.05 -9.86
N ILE A 196 82.01 -20.16 -9.04
CA ILE A 196 82.26 -19.23 -7.93
C ILE A 196 82.53 -17.81 -8.46
N SER A 197 83.22 -17.69 -9.59
CA SER A 197 83.45 -16.38 -10.24
C SER A 197 82.15 -15.79 -10.78
N ILE A 198 81.31 -16.62 -11.41
CA ILE A 198 79.97 -16.20 -11.88
C ILE A 198 79.06 -15.83 -10.70
N PHE A 199 79.10 -16.59 -9.61
CA PHE A 199 78.36 -16.33 -8.38
C PHE A 199 78.71 -14.95 -7.80
N SER A 200 79.98 -14.54 -7.83
CA SER A 200 80.39 -13.20 -7.37
C SER A 200 79.62 -12.06 -8.05
N ILE A 201 79.30 -12.22 -9.34
CA ILE A 201 78.54 -11.22 -10.12
C ILE A 201 77.05 -11.36 -9.84
N ARG A 202 76.53 -12.61 -9.94
CA ARG A 202 75.09 -12.89 -9.79
C ARG A 202 74.57 -12.60 -8.37
N SER A 203 75.38 -12.83 -7.34
CA SER A 203 75.02 -12.53 -5.94
C SER A 203 74.71 -11.04 -5.75
N THR A 204 75.51 -10.16 -6.35
CA THR A 204 75.31 -8.70 -6.26
C THR A 204 74.03 -8.28 -6.99
N ALA A 205 73.81 -8.83 -8.20
CA ALA A 205 72.61 -8.55 -8.98
C ALA A 205 71.32 -8.99 -8.26
N VAL A 206 71.34 -10.17 -7.64
CA VAL A 206 70.22 -10.67 -6.83
C VAL A 206 69.97 -9.78 -5.62
N GLU A 207 71.01 -9.42 -4.85
CA GLU A 207 70.84 -8.55 -3.69
C GLU A 207 70.23 -7.19 -4.05
N GLN A 208 70.70 -6.56 -5.13
CA GLN A 208 70.17 -5.29 -5.63
C GLN A 208 68.73 -5.43 -6.12
N ALA A 209 68.42 -6.45 -6.92
CA ALA A 209 67.09 -6.65 -7.48
C ALA A 209 66.03 -6.93 -6.40
N PHE A 210 66.35 -7.77 -5.40
CA PHE A 210 65.42 -8.05 -4.31
C PHE A 210 65.29 -6.89 -3.31
N SER A 211 66.35 -6.08 -3.13
CA SER A 211 66.24 -4.84 -2.34
C SER A 211 65.32 -3.81 -3.02
N ALA A 212 65.43 -3.67 -4.34
CA ALA A 212 64.54 -2.81 -5.13
C ALA A 212 63.09 -3.33 -5.10
N LEU A 213 62.89 -4.64 -5.20
CA LEU A 213 61.57 -5.26 -5.07
C LEU A 213 60.96 -5.04 -3.67
N ALA A 214 61.75 -5.22 -2.61
CA ALA A 214 61.31 -4.94 -1.24
C ALA A 214 60.87 -3.48 -1.07
N LEU A 215 61.58 -2.53 -1.68
CA LEU A 215 61.20 -1.12 -1.68
C LEU A 215 59.89 -0.89 -2.45
N ALA A 216 59.72 -1.53 -3.61
CA ALA A 216 58.50 -1.44 -4.40
C ALA A 216 57.28 -1.99 -3.64
N TYR A 217 57.42 -3.11 -2.92
CA TYR A 217 56.35 -3.63 -2.06
C TYR A 217 55.96 -2.69 -0.92
N ARG A 218 56.92 -2.00 -0.29
CA ARG A 218 56.60 -0.97 0.72
C ARG A 218 55.93 0.26 0.12
N GLY A 219 56.24 0.59 -1.14
CA GLY A 219 55.62 1.70 -1.86
C GLY A 219 54.19 1.40 -2.36
N GLY A 220 53.85 0.12 -2.55
CA GLY A 220 52.48 -0.33 -2.86
C GLY A 220 51.96 -0.01 -4.27
N SER A 221 52.78 0.56 -5.16
CA SER A 221 52.37 0.92 -6.52
C SER A 221 52.68 -0.20 -7.53
N GLU A 222 51.65 -0.71 -8.21
CA GLU A 222 51.77 -1.78 -9.21
C GLU A 222 52.70 -1.37 -10.38
N GLU A 223 52.72 -0.09 -10.75
CA GLU A 223 53.62 0.45 -11.78
C GLU A 223 55.10 0.28 -11.41
N THR A 224 55.40 0.24 -10.11
CA THR A 224 56.76 0.03 -9.60
C THR A 224 57.06 -1.44 -9.28
N ILE A 225 56.04 -2.21 -8.86
CA ILE A 225 56.19 -3.61 -8.47
C ILE A 225 56.45 -4.49 -9.69
N ALA A 226 55.66 -4.35 -10.77
CA ALA A 226 55.78 -5.20 -11.96
C ALA A 226 57.20 -5.22 -12.58
N PRO A 227 57.86 -4.07 -12.86
CA PRO A 227 59.22 -4.08 -13.41
C PRO A 227 60.24 -4.62 -12.40
N ALA A 228 60.13 -4.24 -11.11
CA ALA A 228 61.03 -4.73 -10.07
C ALA A 228 60.93 -6.27 -9.89
N TRP A 229 59.72 -6.81 -9.97
CA TRP A 229 59.46 -8.25 -9.93
C TRP A 229 60.12 -8.97 -11.10
N SER A 230 59.99 -8.46 -12.33
CA SER A 230 60.62 -9.07 -13.51
C SER A 230 62.14 -9.17 -13.35
N THR A 231 62.79 -8.08 -12.93
CA THR A 231 64.24 -8.05 -12.69
C THR A 231 64.67 -9.00 -11.58
N ALA A 232 63.94 -9.03 -10.45
CA ALA A 232 64.23 -9.94 -9.34
C ALA A 232 64.08 -11.41 -9.74
N ARG A 233 63.02 -11.74 -10.49
CA ARG A 233 62.79 -13.10 -11.01
C ARG A 233 63.92 -13.55 -11.94
N GLU A 234 64.33 -12.71 -12.89
CA GLU A 234 65.44 -13.02 -13.80
C GLU A 234 66.75 -13.25 -13.05
N ALA A 235 67.06 -12.38 -12.08
CA ALA A 235 68.26 -12.53 -11.24
C ALA A 235 68.21 -13.83 -10.41
N ALA A 236 67.05 -14.18 -9.84
CA ALA A 236 66.85 -15.42 -9.12
C ALA A 236 67.07 -16.64 -10.02
N VAL A 237 66.42 -16.71 -11.18
CA VAL A 237 66.58 -17.83 -12.13
C VAL A 237 68.06 -18.04 -12.47
N ALA A 238 68.78 -16.96 -12.79
CA ALA A 238 70.22 -17.03 -13.07
C ALA A 238 71.01 -17.56 -11.86
N LEU A 239 70.74 -17.09 -10.64
CA LEU A 239 71.44 -17.61 -9.45
C LEU A 239 71.14 -19.10 -9.22
N ALA A 240 69.91 -19.54 -9.43
CA ALA A 240 69.51 -20.93 -9.29
C ALA A 240 70.23 -21.85 -10.31
N GLU A 241 70.45 -21.39 -11.54
CA GLU A 241 71.23 -22.14 -12.54
C GLU A 241 72.70 -22.33 -12.13
N THR A 242 73.32 -21.27 -11.59
CA THR A 242 74.69 -21.34 -11.03
C THR A 242 74.74 -22.35 -9.89
N ARG A 243 73.77 -22.26 -8.98
CA ARG A 243 73.62 -23.18 -7.84
C ARG A 243 73.46 -24.62 -8.29
N ARG A 244 72.58 -24.89 -9.27
CA ARG A 244 72.37 -26.22 -9.85
C ARG A 244 73.66 -26.79 -10.40
N THR A 245 74.41 -26.02 -11.18
CA THR A 245 75.69 -26.46 -11.75
C THR A 245 76.68 -26.84 -10.65
N ILE A 246 76.81 -26.02 -9.59
CA ILE A 246 77.69 -26.29 -8.45
C ILE A 246 77.30 -27.60 -7.75
N VAL A 247 76.00 -27.79 -7.47
CA VAL A 247 75.50 -29.00 -6.81
C VAL A 247 75.68 -30.25 -7.67
N ASP A 248 75.40 -30.17 -8.97
CA ASP A 248 75.56 -31.29 -9.90
C ASP A 248 77.03 -31.73 -9.98
N GLN A 249 77.98 -30.78 -10.02
CA GLN A 249 79.40 -31.10 -9.96
C GLN A 249 79.80 -31.72 -8.62
N GLY A 250 79.34 -31.16 -7.50
CA GLY A 250 79.59 -31.73 -6.18
C GLY A 250 79.06 -33.16 -6.03
N ARG A 251 77.85 -33.44 -6.54
CA ARG A 251 77.24 -34.78 -6.54
C ARG A 251 77.97 -35.75 -7.45
N THR A 252 78.47 -35.27 -8.60
CA THR A 252 79.30 -36.07 -9.50
C THR A 252 80.57 -36.51 -8.77
N LEU A 253 81.26 -35.60 -8.08
CA LEU A 253 82.45 -35.92 -7.26
C LEU A 253 82.13 -36.92 -6.15
N GLU A 254 81.00 -36.76 -5.45
CA GLU A 254 80.52 -37.70 -4.42
C GLU A 254 80.23 -39.09 -5.02
N ALA A 255 79.55 -39.17 -6.16
CA ALA A 255 79.23 -40.41 -6.84
C ALA A 255 80.48 -41.12 -7.40
N THR A 256 81.43 -40.37 -7.95
CA THR A 256 82.73 -40.88 -8.39
C THR A 256 83.49 -41.50 -7.21
N PHE A 257 83.51 -40.85 -6.05
CA PHE A 257 84.13 -41.43 -4.85
C PHE A 257 83.44 -42.73 -4.42
N ALA A 258 82.10 -42.75 -4.39
CA ALA A 258 81.34 -43.94 -4.03
C ALA A 258 81.62 -45.12 -4.97
N SER A 259 81.78 -44.87 -6.27
CA SER A 259 82.10 -45.89 -7.28
C SER A 259 83.51 -46.47 -7.08
N ILE A 260 84.50 -45.59 -6.87
CA ILE A 260 85.90 -45.99 -6.73
C ILE A 260 86.14 -46.73 -5.40
N SER A 261 85.64 -46.20 -4.28
CA SER A 261 85.84 -46.81 -2.95
C SER A 261 85.13 -48.16 -2.80
N ALA A 262 84.06 -48.41 -3.58
CA ALA A 262 83.45 -49.73 -3.66
C ALA A 262 84.35 -50.77 -4.36
N SER A 263 85.19 -50.32 -5.30
CA SER A 263 86.07 -51.16 -6.12
C SER A 263 87.46 -51.34 -5.51
N ASP A 264 87.96 -50.35 -4.78
CA ASP A 264 89.27 -50.36 -4.12
C ASP A 264 89.17 -49.85 -2.67
N LYS A 265 89.32 -50.76 -1.71
CA LYS A 265 89.22 -50.48 -0.27
C LYS A 265 90.39 -49.67 0.30
N THR A 266 91.46 -49.46 -0.46
CA THR A 266 92.58 -48.61 -0.03
C THR A 266 92.25 -47.12 -0.16
N ILE A 267 91.23 -46.78 -0.93
CA ILE A 267 90.73 -45.42 -1.11
C ILE A 267 89.69 -45.14 -0.04
N THR A 268 90.15 -44.44 0.99
CA THR A 268 89.35 -44.10 2.17
C THR A 268 88.85 -42.65 2.10
N ASP A 269 88.08 -42.25 3.12
CA ASP A 269 87.70 -40.85 3.36
C ASP A 269 88.89 -39.88 3.46
N SER A 270 90.13 -40.39 3.59
CA SER A 270 91.37 -39.63 3.62
C SER A 270 91.98 -39.44 2.21
N SER A 271 91.14 -39.05 1.24
CA SER A 271 91.52 -38.85 -0.16
C SER A 271 90.91 -37.57 -0.73
N PHE A 272 91.36 -37.12 -1.90
CA PHE A 272 90.95 -35.85 -2.52
C PHE A 272 89.42 -35.67 -2.66
N LEU A 273 88.73 -36.67 -3.22
CA LEU A 273 87.31 -36.54 -3.57
C LEU A 273 86.42 -36.24 -2.34
N PRO A 274 86.53 -36.97 -1.20
CA PRO A 274 85.86 -36.63 0.06
C PRO A 274 85.98 -35.18 0.50
N PHE A 275 87.18 -34.62 0.44
CA PHE A 275 87.42 -33.23 0.82
C PHE A 275 86.81 -32.28 -0.22
N ALA A 276 87.06 -32.54 -1.51
CA ALA A 276 86.56 -31.72 -2.61
C ALA A 276 85.02 -31.63 -2.60
N PHE A 277 84.30 -32.75 -2.58
CA PHE A 277 82.83 -32.68 -2.59
C PHE A 277 82.26 -32.11 -1.29
N ARG A 278 82.94 -32.24 -0.13
CA ARG A 278 82.51 -31.59 1.13
C ARG A 278 82.72 -30.08 1.11
N PHE A 279 83.77 -29.58 0.46
CA PHE A 279 83.92 -28.14 0.22
C PHE A 279 82.86 -27.61 -0.75
N VAL A 280 82.42 -28.41 -1.72
CA VAL A 280 81.33 -28.02 -2.63
C VAL A 280 79.96 -28.07 -1.97
N LEU A 281 79.58 -29.22 -1.40
CA LEU A 281 78.23 -29.54 -0.93
C LEU A 281 78.01 -29.29 0.57
N GLY A 282 79.08 -29.14 1.34
CA GLY A 282 79.04 -29.18 2.81
C GLY A 282 79.19 -30.60 3.38
N ARG A 283 79.39 -30.68 4.71
CA ARG A 283 79.41 -31.90 5.52
C ARG A 283 77.97 -32.33 5.81
N LYS A 284 77.77 -33.64 5.91
CA LYS A 284 76.45 -34.26 6.11
C LYS A 284 75.92 -34.16 7.55
N THR A 285 76.79 -33.83 8.51
CA THR A 285 76.53 -33.98 9.95
C THR A 285 76.01 -32.73 10.63
N GLU A 286 75.94 -31.60 9.93
CA GLU A 286 75.49 -30.33 10.49
C GLU A 286 74.26 -29.83 9.71
N GLY A 287 73.14 -29.57 10.40
CA GLY A 287 71.93 -28.97 9.81
C GLY A 287 72.10 -27.49 9.42
N LYS A 288 73.29 -27.10 8.98
CA LYS A 288 73.74 -25.73 8.75
C LYS A 288 74.20 -25.59 7.30
N LEU A 289 73.89 -24.45 6.68
CA LEU A 289 74.40 -24.09 5.36
C LEU A 289 75.94 -23.95 5.36
N GLU A 290 76.62 -24.78 4.60
CA GLU A 290 78.07 -24.76 4.45
C GLU A 290 78.51 -25.30 3.09
N GLY A 291 79.80 -25.18 2.79
CA GLY A 291 80.33 -25.40 1.44
C GLY A 291 79.92 -24.31 0.46
N VAL A 292 80.40 -24.43 -0.79
CA VAL A 292 80.10 -23.49 -1.87
C VAL A 292 78.60 -23.42 -2.13
N SER A 293 77.88 -24.55 -2.17
CA SER A 293 76.43 -24.56 -2.33
C SER A 293 75.72 -23.86 -1.16
N GLY A 294 76.13 -24.11 0.08
CA GLY A 294 75.56 -23.45 1.25
C GLY A 294 75.74 -21.92 1.24
N ALA A 295 76.84 -21.41 0.69
CA ALA A 295 77.03 -19.98 0.51
C ALA A 295 76.04 -19.38 -0.51
N VAL A 296 75.81 -20.07 -1.63
CA VAL A 296 74.82 -19.66 -2.63
C VAL A 296 73.39 -19.73 -2.06
N ASP A 297 73.09 -20.81 -1.34
CA ASP A 297 71.79 -21.04 -0.70
C ASP A 297 71.50 -19.96 0.37
N ALA A 298 72.52 -19.52 1.12
CA ALA A 298 72.38 -18.44 2.09
C ALA A 298 72.13 -17.07 1.43
N ALA A 299 72.80 -16.78 0.30
CA ALA A 299 72.54 -15.57 -0.49
C ALA A 299 71.11 -15.55 -1.03
N TRP A 300 70.63 -16.70 -1.52
CA TRP A 300 69.25 -16.89 -1.97
C TRP A 300 68.24 -16.62 -0.85
N VAL A 301 68.41 -17.29 0.31
CA VAL A 301 67.53 -17.12 1.48
C VAL A 301 67.47 -15.66 1.92
N GLY A 302 68.63 -14.99 2.00
CA GLY A 302 68.71 -13.59 2.44
C GLY A 302 67.98 -12.62 1.49
N ALA A 303 68.19 -12.78 0.18
CA ALA A 303 67.58 -11.91 -0.82
C ALA A 303 66.05 -12.05 -0.85
N LEU A 304 65.54 -13.29 -1.01
CA LEU A 304 64.10 -13.53 -1.05
C LEU A 304 63.42 -13.15 0.28
N GLY A 305 64.07 -13.42 1.41
CA GLY A 305 63.55 -13.07 2.73
C GLY A 305 63.30 -11.57 2.90
N SER A 306 64.16 -10.71 2.35
CA SER A 306 63.99 -9.25 2.45
C SER A 306 62.73 -8.74 1.73
N ALA A 307 62.45 -9.26 0.53
CA ALA A 307 61.25 -8.94 -0.23
C ALA A 307 60.01 -9.56 0.41
N GLN A 308 60.13 -10.78 0.96
CA GLN A 308 59.02 -11.44 1.64
C GLN A 308 58.57 -10.67 2.89
N VAL A 309 59.50 -10.23 3.75
CA VAL A 309 59.17 -9.44 4.94
C VAL A 309 58.44 -8.14 4.56
N ALA A 310 58.93 -7.42 3.55
CA ALA A 310 58.28 -6.20 3.08
C ALA A 310 56.87 -6.46 2.53
N LEU A 311 56.68 -7.57 1.79
CA LEU A 311 55.38 -7.96 1.27
C LEU A 311 54.41 -8.36 2.38
N ASP A 312 54.88 -9.11 3.38
CA ASP A 312 54.09 -9.53 4.54
C ASP A 312 53.60 -8.34 5.36
N GLU A 313 54.48 -7.36 5.62
CA GLU A 313 54.12 -6.10 6.30
C GLU A 313 53.05 -5.32 5.52
N THR A 314 53.24 -5.15 4.20
CA THR A 314 52.28 -4.45 3.34
C THR A 314 50.94 -5.17 3.28
N LEU A 315 50.94 -6.51 3.13
CA LEU A 315 49.71 -7.30 3.06
C LEU A 315 48.94 -7.25 4.38
N SER A 316 49.61 -7.44 5.52
CA SER A 316 48.96 -7.39 6.84
C SER A 316 48.33 -6.02 7.09
N THR A 317 49.10 -4.94 6.87
CA THR A 317 48.62 -3.57 7.05
C THR A 317 47.46 -3.25 6.09
N GLY A 318 47.56 -3.70 4.84
CA GLY A 318 46.51 -3.52 3.84
C GLY A 318 45.22 -4.25 4.21
N MET A 319 45.31 -5.49 4.68
CA MET A 319 44.16 -6.29 5.13
C MET A 319 43.48 -5.67 6.36
N GLU A 320 44.25 -5.22 7.35
CA GLU A 320 43.73 -4.55 8.54
C GLU A 320 43.02 -3.23 8.19
N SER A 321 43.66 -2.39 7.38
CA SER A 321 43.06 -1.12 6.94
C SER A 321 41.81 -1.35 6.09
N ALA A 322 41.81 -2.32 5.19
CA ALA A 322 40.64 -2.66 4.37
C ALA A 322 39.49 -3.16 5.25
N GLY A 323 39.79 -3.97 6.27
CA GLY A 323 38.82 -4.41 7.27
C GLY A 323 38.21 -3.25 8.06
N ALA A 324 39.03 -2.30 8.51
CA ALA A 324 38.54 -1.11 9.22
C ALA A 324 37.65 -0.23 8.32
N THR A 325 38.03 -0.03 7.05
CA THR A 325 37.21 0.69 6.08
C THR A 325 35.87 -0.02 5.83
N PHE A 326 35.89 -1.36 5.73
CA PHE A 326 34.67 -2.16 5.63
C PHE A 326 33.77 -1.97 6.85
N ASP A 327 34.31 -2.06 8.06
CA ASP A 327 33.54 -1.90 9.29
C ASP A 327 32.98 -0.48 9.47
N SER A 328 33.60 0.53 8.84
CA SER A 328 33.10 1.91 8.82
C SER A 328 31.92 2.15 7.88
N GLY A 329 31.62 1.19 6.98
CA GLY A 329 30.56 1.29 5.99
C GLY A 329 30.95 1.95 4.67
N ASP A 330 32.22 2.33 4.47
CA ASP A 330 32.69 2.79 3.15
C ASP A 330 33.01 1.59 2.25
N TRP A 331 31.95 0.98 1.72
CA TRP A 331 32.03 -0.25 0.96
C TRP A 331 32.85 -0.12 -0.34
N ALA A 332 32.76 1.03 -1.02
CA ALA A 332 33.47 1.23 -2.27
C ALA A 332 34.98 1.30 -2.04
N ALA A 333 35.42 2.10 -1.05
CA ALA A 333 36.82 2.19 -0.68
C ALA A 333 37.35 0.86 -0.12
N ALA A 334 36.56 0.16 0.71
CA ALA A 334 36.91 -1.16 1.22
C ALA A 334 37.11 -2.17 0.08
N GLY A 335 36.23 -2.19 -0.92
CA GLY A 335 36.34 -3.04 -2.09
C GLY A 335 37.67 -2.85 -2.84
N THR A 336 38.02 -1.61 -3.17
CA THR A 336 39.30 -1.28 -3.82
C THR A 336 40.51 -1.64 -2.96
N ALA A 337 40.44 -1.44 -1.65
CA ALA A 337 41.50 -1.80 -0.72
C ALA A 337 41.72 -3.33 -0.68
N PHE A 338 40.64 -4.12 -0.62
CA PHE A 338 40.73 -5.58 -0.66
C PHE A 338 41.18 -6.13 -2.02
N GLU A 339 40.81 -5.52 -3.14
CA GLU A 339 41.39 -5.88 -4.45
C GLU A 339 42.90 -5.66 -4.49
N THR A 340 43.39 -4.60 -3.83
CA THR A 340 44.82 -4.30 -3.71
C THR A 340 45.53 -5.31 -2.81
N ALA A 341 44.92 -5.69 -1.68
CA ALA A 341 45.42 -6.76 -0.83
C ALA A 341 45.46 -8.11 -1.56
N ALA A 342 44.44 -8.42 -2.38
CA ALA A 342 44.43 -9.64 -3.19
C ALA A 342 45.59 -9.69 -4.19
N ARG A 343 45.86 -8.59 -4.90
CA ARG A 343 47.03 -8.49 -5.80
C ARG A 343 48.35 -8.63 -5.04
N THR A 344 48.45 -8.04 -3.85
CA THR A 344 49.64 -8.16 -3.00
C THR A 344 49.88 -9.61 -2.57
N ALA A 345 48.81 -10.35 -2.24
CA ALA A 345 48.90 -11.78 -1.95
C ALA A 345 49.32 -12.60 -3.19
N ASP A 346 48.83 -12.26 -4.39
CA ASP A 346 49.27 -12.90 -5.64
C ASP A 346 50.77 -12.70 -5.90
N HIS A 347 51.32 -11.53 -5.57
CA HIS A 347 52.77 -11.29 -5.60
C HIS A 347 53.51 -12.19 -4.59
N GLY A 348 52.94 -12.44 -3.40
CA GLY A 348 53.48 -13.36 -2.40
C GLY A 348 53.52 -14.81 -2.88
N ILE A 349 52.47 -15.26 -3.58
CA ILE A 349 52.42 -16.56 -4.25
C ILE A 349 53.56 -16.66 -5.28
N ALA A 350 53.73 -15.64 -6.12
CA ALA A 350 54.77 -15.61 -7.15
C ALA A 350 56.18 -15.64 -6.56
N LEU A 351 56.44 -14.83 -5.53
CA LEU A 351 57.71 -14.78 -4.80
C LEU A 351 58.06 -16.14 -4.19
N THR A 352 57.10 -16.76 -3.51
CA THR A 352 57.30 -18.06 -2.86
C THR A 352 57.52 -19.18 -3.88
N SER A 353 56.94 -19.06 -5.08
CA SER A 353 57.09 -20.04 -6.16
C SER A 353 58.53 -20.12 -6.72
N LEU A 354 59.39 -19.13 -6.45
CA LEU A 354 60.81 -19.20 -6.84
C LEU A 354 61.54 -20.37 -6.17
N TRP A 355 61.08 -20.83 -5.01
CA TRP A 355 61.62 -22.02 -4.34
C TRP A 355 61.45 -23.31 -5.15
N SER A 356 60.59 -23.31 -6.17
CA SER A 356 60.45 -24.43 -7.10
C SER A 356 61.75 -24.79 -7.82
N HIS A 357 62.68 -23.83 -7.98
CA HIS A 357 63.99 -24.09 -8.59
C HIS A 357 64.86 -25.05 -7.77
N TYR A 358 64.60 -25.20 -6.48
CA TYR A 358 65.35 -26.09 -5.58
C TYR A 358 64.71 -27.49 -5.50
N ILE A 359 63.45 -27.65 -5.92
CA ILE A 359 62.72 -28.93 -5.81
C ILE A 359 63.43 -30.09 -6.54
N PRO A 360 63.89 -29.95 -7.80
CA PRO A 360 64.54 -31.04 -8.50
C PRO A 360 65.75 -31.58 -7.75
N SER A 361 66.62 -30.70 -7.27
CA SER A 361 67.86 -31.08 -6.59
C SER A 361 67.63 -31.51 -5.14
N ASP A 362 66.79 -30.82 -4.37
CA ASP A 362 66.76 -30.92 -2.90
C ASP A 362 65.56 -31.66 -2.33
N LEU A 363 64.62 -32.09 -3.19
CA LEU A 363 63.50 -32.94 -2.80
C LEU A 363 63.37 -34.18 -3.68
N VAL A 364 63.44 -34.03 -5.01
CA VAL A 364 63.21 -35.14 -5.96
C VAL A 364 64.43 -36.04 -6.10
N GLU A 365 65.57 -35.48 -6.50
CA GLU A 365 66.81 -36.28 -6.66
C GLU A 365 67.35 -36.74 -5.30
N ARG A 366 67.28 -35.86 -4.30
CA ARG A 366 67.71 -36.16 -2.93
C ARG A 366 66.95 -35.28 -1.96
N SER A 367 66.33 -35.87 -0.95
CA SER A 367 65.68 -35.13 0.12
C SER A 367 66.72 -34.55 1.10
N THR A 368 67.11 -33.29 0.90
CA THR A 368 68.09 -32.59 1.75
C THR A 368 67.41 -31.87 2.92
N ALA A 369 68.18 -31.54 3.96
CA ALA A 369 67.67 -30.75 5.09
C ALA A 369 67.13 -29.38 4.64
N LEU A 370 67.81 -28.73 3.68
CA LEU A 370 67.36 -27.49 3.07
C LEU A 370 66.04 -27.69 2.32
N GLY A 371 65.93 -28.72 1.48
CA GLY A 371 64.72 -29.00 0.72
C GLY A 371 63.51 -29.25 1.62
N GLN A 372 63.68 -30.04 2.69
CA GLN A 372 62.63 -30.29 3.68
C GLN A 372 62.23 -29.01 4.45
N ALA A 373 63.20 -28.21 4.89
CA ALA A 373 62.93 -26.94 5.55
C ALA A 373 62.22 -25.94 4.62
N ALA A 374 62.65 -25.86 3.37
CA ALA A 374 62.02 -25.02 2.36
C ALA A 374 60.59 -25.48 2.07
N LEU A 375 60.37 -26.79 1.88
CA LEU A 375 59.02 -27.34 1.69
C LEU A 375 58.10 -26.98 2.85
N GLN A 376 58.54 -27.20 4.09
CA GLN A 376 57.74 -26.94 5.28
C GLN A 376 57.42 -25.44 5.44
N LEU A 377 58.44 -24.58 5.48
CA LEU A 377 58.27 -23.15 5.76
C LEU A 377 57.61 -22.42 4.59
N LYS A 378 58.09 -22.67 3.36
CA LYS A 378 57.62 -21.95 2.16
C LYS A 378 56.34 -22.56 1.61
N GLY A 379 56.08 -23.83 1.84
CA GLY A 379 54.75 -24.41 1.60
C GLY A 379 53.69 -23.76 2.48
N ALA A 380 53.98 -23.50 3.76
CA ALA A 380 53.07 -22.81 4.67
C ALA A 380 52.84 -21.34 4.22
N ASP A 381 53.92 -20.62 3.88
CA ASP A 381 53.84 -19.25 3.34
C ASP A 381 52.98 -19.20 2.06
N TYR A 382 53.21 -20.12 1.12
CA TYR A 382 52.44 -20.19 -0.13
C TYR A 382 50.95 -20.35 0.14
N LEU A 383 50.57 -21.29 1.01
CA LEU A 383 49.17 -21.54 1.34
C LEU A 383 48.53 -20.38 2.10
N ARG A 384 49.30 -19.68 2.96
CA ARG A 384 48.86 -18.44 3.61
C ARG A 384 48.54 -17.34 2.60
N TYR A 385 49.38 -17.13 1.58
CA TYR A 385 49.08 -16.14 0.52
C TYR A 385 47.89 -16.55 -0.35
N VAL A 386 47.76 -17.84 -0.69
CA VAL A 386 46.57 -18.36 -1.41
C VAL A 386 45.29 -18.09 -0.62
N HIS A 387 45.33 -18.30 0.69
CA HIS A 387 44.20 -17.99 1.58
C HIS A 387 43.90 -16.48 1.59
N ALA A 388 44.88 -15.65 1.94
CA ALA A 388 44.72 -14.21 2.04
C ALA A 388 44.18 -13.60 0.73
N GLY A 389 44.72 -14.02 -0.42
CA GLY A 389 44.25 -13.55 -1.73
C GLY A 389 42.81 -13.93 -2.04
N ARG A 390 42.36 -15.13 -1.67
CA ARG A 390 40.96 -15.55 -1.82
C ARG A 390 40.04 -14.82 -0.87
N THR A 391 40.41 -14.74 0.41
CA THR A 391 39.66 -14.01 1.44
C THR A 391 39.47 -12.55 1.06
N ALA A 392 40.53 -11.88 0.57
CA ALA A 392 40.46 -10.50 0.10
C ALA A 392 39.50 -10.34 -1.10
N ARG A 393 39.51 -11.27 -2.07
CA ARG A 393 38.54 -11.24 -3.20
C ARG A 393 37.10 -11.46 -2.75
N SER A 394 36.86 -12.36 -1.79
CA SER A 394 35.55 -12.55 -1.18
C SER A 394 35.07 -11.29 -0.47
N TYR A 395 35.96 -10.59 0.25
CA TYR A 395 35.65 -9.30 0.85
C TYR A 395 35.33 -8.21 -0.17
N ALA A 396 36.11 -8.09 -1.25
CA ALA A 396 35.84 -7.11 -2.30
C ALA A 396 34.45 -7.34 -2.94
N THR A 397 34.09 -8.60 -3.17
CA THR A 397 32.77 -8.98 -3.67
C THR A 397 31.67 -8.64 -2.64
N LEU A 398 31.89 -8.95 -1.37
CA LEU A 398 30.96 -8.66 -0.27
C LEU A 398 30.74 -7.14 -0.11
N ALA A 399 31.79 -6.34 -0.30
CA ALA A 399 31.71 -4.88 -0.26
C ALA A 399 30.88 -4.34 -1.43
N SER A 400 31.09 -4.84 -2.65
CA SER A 400 30.26 -4.50 -3.82
C SER A 400 28.77 -4.84 -3.63
N ILE A 401 28.48 -5.97 -2.98
CA ILE A 401 27.11 -6.33 -2.61
C ILE A 401 26.54 -5.32 -1.60
N ASN A 402 27.31 -4.90 -0.59
CA ASN A 402 26.85 -3.89 0.37
C ASN A 402 26.59 -2.51 -0.27
N VAL A 403 27.35 -2.09 -1.30
CA VAL A 403 27.02 -0.90 -2.10
C VAL A 403 25.62 -1.03 -2.72
N THR A 404 25.32 -2.21 -3.27
CA THR A 404 24.02 -2.50 -3.90
C THR A 404 22.91 -2.48 -2.86
N ILE A 405 23.13 -3.12 -1.70
CA ILE A 405 22.19 -3.12 -0.57
C ILE A 405 21.89 -1.69 -0.10
N ASP A 406 22.90 -0.84 0.06
CA ASP A 406 22.74 0.55 0.51
C ASP A 406 21.91 1.37 -0.48
N ARG A 407 22.19 1.22 -1.78
CA ARG A 407 21.43 1.88 -2.85
C ARG A 407 19.96 1.45 -2.82
N ASP A 408 19.70 0.15 -2.73
CA ASP A 408 18.34 -0.39 -2.77
C ASP A 408 17.57 -0.06 -1.48
N ALA A 409 18.26 -0.02 -0.33
CA ALA A 409 17.70 0.46 0.94
C ALA A 409 17.33 1.94 0.89
N ALA A 410 18.19 2.79 0.30
CA ALA A 410 17.88 4.20 0.08
C ALA A 410 16.69 4.39 -0.87
N ALA A 411 16.60 3.59 -1.93
CA ALA A 411 15.48 3.61 -2.86
C ALA A 411 14.15 3.23 -2.19
N LEU A 412 14.14 2.18 -1.34
CA LEU A 412 12.98 1.81 -0.55
C LEU A 412 12.57 2.94 0.42
N ALA A 413 13.53 3.55 1.11
CA ALA A 413 13.27 4.61 2.07
C ALA A 413 12.74 5.90 1.42
N ALA A 414 13.18 6.21 0.19
CA ALA A 414 12.74 7.38 -0.57
C ALA A 414 11.42 7.16 -1.31
N TYR A 415 10.91 5.93 -1.38
CA TYR A 415 9.71 5.61 -2.12
C TYR A 415 8.45 6.17 -1.44
N VAL A 416 7.68 6.97 -2.18
CA VAL A 416 6.41 7.55 -1.73
C VAL A 416 5.26 6.85 -2.48
N PRO A 417 4.47 5.99 -1.80
CA PRO A 417 3.37 5.27 -2.46
C PRO A 417 2.18 6.20 -2.72
N SER A 418 1.48 5.99 -3.84
CA SER A 418 0.25 6.72 -4.16
C SER A 418 -0.98 5.96 -3.65
N PRO A 419 -1.92 6.60 -2.93
CA PRO A 419 -3.18 5.95 -2.51
C PRO A 419 -4.03 5.47 -3.69
N ASP A 420 -3.95 6.14 -4.84
CA ASP A 420 -4.78 5.85 -6.01
C ASP A 420 -4.19 4.74 -6.91
N ALA A 421 -2.94 4.34 -6.67
CA ALA A 421 -2.21 3.35 -7.46
C ALA A 421 -1.77 2.16 -6.59
N LYS A 422 -2.72 1.48 -5.93
CA LYS A 422 -2.46 0.33 -5.05
C LYS A 422 -1.58 -0.73 -5.72
N THR A 423 -1.95 -1.19 -6.91
CA THR A 423 -1.24 -2.28 -7.61
C THR A 423 0.20 -1.91 -7.94
N GLU A 424 0.44 -0.69 -8.41
CA GLU A 424 1.77 -0.18 -8.72
C GLU A 424 2.62 -0.04 -7.45
N SER A 425 2.02 0.47 -6.37
CA SER A 425 2.72 0.66 -5.10
C SER A 425 3.15 -0.66 -4.47
N LEU A 426 2.29 -1.69 -4.51
CA LEU A 426 2.65 -3.02 -4.04
C LEU A 426 3.69 -3.69 -4.92
N ALA A 427 3.65 -3.48 -6.24
CA ALA A 427 4.67 -3.97 -7.16
C ALA A 427 6.05 -3.32 -6.89
N ALA A 428 6.10 -2.04 -6.52
CA ALA A 428 7.33 -1.35 -6.17
C ALA A 428 7.97 -1.90 -4.88
N TYR A 429 7.16 -2.16 -3.84
CA TYR A 429 7.64 -2.82 -2.63
C TYR A 429 8.11 -4.26 -2.89
N GLU A 430 7.40 -5.00 -3.72
CA GLU A 430 7.78 -6.35 -4.12
C GLU A 430 9.10 -6.36 -4.91
N THR A 431 9.29 -5.38 -5.80
CA THR A 431 10.54 -5.18 -6.54
C THR A 431 11.71 -4.92 -5.58
N SER A 432 11.50 -4.06 -4.58
CA SER A 432 12.51 -3.79 -3.55
C SER A 432 12.87 -5.05 -2.75
N ARG A 433 11.86 -5.82 -2.32
CA ARG A 433 12.06 -7.10 -1.64
C ARG A 433 12.86 -8.09 -2.49
N LEU A 434 12.53 -8.21 -3.78
CA LEU A 434 13.23 -9.12 -4.71
C LEU A 434 14.69 -8.71 -4.93
N ALA A 435 14.99 -7.40 -4.93
CA ALA A 435 16.37 -6.90 -5.00
C ALA A 435 17.20 -7.31 -3.78
N PHE A 436 16.64 -7.20 -2.57
CA PHE A 436 17.30 -7.72 -1.36
C PHE A 436 17.43 -9.25 -1.39
N ALA A 437 16.42 -9.98 -1.87
CA ALA A 437 16.49 -11.44 -2.02
C ALA A 437 17.59 -11.90 -3.01
N GLU A 438 17.85 -11.13 -4.08
CA GLU A 438 18.97 -11.37 -4.99
C GLU A 438 20.32 -11.08 -4.31
N SER A 439 20.40 -9.98 -3.54
CA SER A 439 21.59 -9.68 -2.74
C SER A 439 21.88 -10.79 -1.73
N ALA A 440 20.86 -11.32 -1.05
CA ALA A 440 20.99 -12.43 -0.11
C ALA A 440 21.50 -13.71 -0.78
N ARG A 441 21.03 -14.02 -2.00
CA ARG A 441 21.56 -15.14 -2.80
C ARG A 441 23.02 -14.93 -3.19
N SER A 442 23.41 -13.70 -3.51
CA SER A 442 24.80 -13.34 -3.82
C SER A 442 25.71 -13.51 -2.60
N VAL A 443 25.26 -13.10 -1.41
CA VAL A 443 26.00 -13.32 -0.14
C VAL A 443 26.12 -14.81 0.17
N GLU A 444 25.06 -15.60 -0.06
CA GLU A 444 25.09 -17.05 0.13
C GLU A 444 26.11 -17.74 -0.78
N ALA A 445 26.28 -17.27 -2.03
CA ALA A 445 27.32 -17.78 -2.92
C ALA A 445 28.73 -17.56 -2.34
N ILE A 446 28.99 -16.39 -1.74
CA ILE A 446 30.26 -16.10 -1.04
C ILE A 446 30.41 -17.02 0.17
N ARG A 447 29.34 -17.25 0.95
CA ARG A 447 29.35 -18.15 2.10
C ARG A 447 29.75 -19.57 1.71
N VAL A 448 29.23 -20.08 0.59
CA VAL A 448 29.57 -21.40 0.05
C VAL A 448 31.04 -21.45 -0.37
N GLU A 449 31.54 -20.43 -1.07
CA GLU A 449 32.96 -20.36 -1.45
C GLU A 449 33.88 -20.30 -0.21
N SER A 450 33.54 -19.46 0.77
CA SER A 450 34.23 -19.30 2.04
C SER A 450 34.30 -20.62 2.82
N GLY A 451 33.18 -21.34 2.92
CA GLY A 451 33.15 -22.67 3.55
C GLY A 451 34.01 -23.71 2.83
N GLY A 452 34.07 -23.64 1.50
CA GLY A 452 34.98 -24.47 0.69
C GLY A 452 36.46 -24.15 0.96
N LEU A 453 36.80 -22.87 1.16
CA LEU A 453 38.14 -22.44 1.53
C LEU A 453 38.51 -22.89 2.96
N ALA A 454 37.61 -22.69 3.94
CA ALA A 454 37.80 -23.15 5.31
C ALA A 454 38.04 -24.67 5.40
N THR A 455 37.34 -25.46 4.58
CA THR A 455 37.56 -26.92 4.49
C THR A 455 38.98 -27.25 4.01
N ARG A 456 39.48 -26.54 3.00
CA ARG A 456 40.86 -26.75 2.49
C ARG A 456 41.89 -26.34 3.55
N MET A 457 41.66 -25.24 4.25
CA MET A 457 42.55 -24.79 5.32
C MET A 457 42.62 -25.79 6.48
N ALA A 458 41.50 -26.42 6.84
CA ALA A 458 41.50 -27.48 7.84
C ALA A 458 42.39 -28.65 7.40
N ALA A 459 42.31 -29.05 6.12
CA ALA A 459 43.19 -30.07 5.56
C ALA A 459 44.67 -29.64 5.58
N TRP A 460 44.98 -28.39 5.24
CA TRP A 460 46.36 -27.86 5.32
C TRP A 460 46.89 -27.85 6.75
N THR A 461 46.04 -27.52 7.72
CA THR A 461 46.40 -27.52 9.14
C THR A 461 46.72 -28.94 9.63
N GLN A 462 45.95 -29.95 9.22
CA GLN A 462 46.18 -31.35 9.59
C GLN A 462 47.54 -31.89 9.14
N VAL A 463 48.05 -31.41 8.01
CA VAL A 463 49.38 -31.81 7.48
C VAL A 463 50.51 -30.86 7.89
N GLY A 464 50.27 -29.95 8.85
CA GLY A 464 51.30 -29.08 9.44
C GLY A 464 51.59 -27.79 8.68
N PHE A 465 50.73 -27.39 7.74
CA PHE A 465 50.86 -26.17 6.93
C PHE A 465 49.83 -25.08 7.31
N GLY A 466 49.17 -25.21 8.47
CA GLY A 466 48.20 -24.22 8.95
C GLY A 466 48.86 -22.94 9.46
N SER A 467 48.12 -21.83 9.39
CA SER A 467 48.49 -20.54 10.01
C SER A 467 47.36 -20.07 10.92
N GLU A 468 47.69 -19.65 12.15
CA GLU A 468 46.73 -19.02 13.07
C GLU A 468 46.18 -17.71 12.49
N SER A 469 47.01 -16.93 11.78
CA SER A 469 46.56 -15.68 11.14
C SER A 469 45.47 -15.95 10.11
N SER A 470 45.65 -16.98 9.28
CA SER A 470 44.67 -17.37 8.27
C SER A 470 43.37 -17.83 8.93
N GLN A 471 43.44 -18.60 10.02
CA GLN A 471 42.24 -19.02 10.76
C GLN A 471 41.47 -17.81 11.33
N ALA A 472 42.17 -16.82 11.88
CA ALA A 472 41.54 -15.59 12.39
C ALA A 472 40.89 -14.77 11.26
N GLU A 473 41.60 -14.57 10.15
CA GLU A 473 41.07 -13.87 8.96
C GLU A 473 39.84 -14.56 8.37
N GLN A 474 39.86 -15.90 8.31
CA GLN A 474 38.73 -16.71 7.86
C GLN A 474 37.50 -16.52 8.76
N GLY A 475 37.68 -16.61 10.08
CA GLY A 475 36.59 -16.39 11.05
C GLY A 475 36.01 -14.97 10.97
N ALA A 476 36.86 -13.96 10.74
CA ALA A 476 36.42 -12.59 10.56
C ALA A 476 35.58 -12.40 9.28
N LEU A 477 35.95 -13.08 8.18
CA LEU A 477 35.18 -13.07 6.93
C LEU A 477 33.82 -13.73 7.13
N ASP A 478 33.80 -14.92 7.73
CA ASP A 478 32.56 -15.66 7.98
C ASP A 478 31.59 -14.86 8.88
N GLY A 479 32.10 -14.16 9.89
CA GLY A 479 31.32 -13.24 10.71
C GLY A 479 30.70 -12.08 9.92
N ARG A 480 31.46 -11.45 9.02
CA ARG A 480 30.95 -10.34 8.18
C ARG A 480 29.97 -10.82 7.10
N ILE A 481 30.15 -12.02 6.56
CA ILE A 481 29.18 -12.68 5.67
C ILE A 481 27.87 -12.91 6.42
N ALA A 482 27.92 -13.43 7.64
CA ALA A 482 26.73 -13.63 8.48
C ALA A 482 26.01 -12.30 8.76
N ASN A 483 26.75 -11.26 9.18
CA ASN A 483 26.19 -9.93 9.43
C ASN A 483 25.51 -9.34 8.17
N THR A 484 26.14 -9.47 7.00
CA THR A 484 25.55 -9.00 5.74
C THR A 484 24.30 -9.80 5.37
N THR A 485 24.29 -11.11 5.64
CA THR A 485 23.11 -11.98 5.44
C THR A 485 21.94 -11.51 6.30
N ASP A 486 22.18 -11.27 7.59
CA ASP A 486 21.15 -10.82 8.53
C ASP A 486 20.63 -9.42 8.20
N ARG A 487 21.53 -8.51 7.79
CA ARG A 487 21.17 -7.17 7.30
C ARG A 487 20.25 -7.26 6.08
N THR A 488 20.58 -8.10 5.11
CA THR A 488 19.81 -8.24 3.87
C THR A 488 18.42 -8.83 4.15
N ARG A 489 18.34 -9.87 5.01
CA ARG A 489 17.06 -10.44 5.45
C ARG A 489 16.20 -9.43 6.21
N SER A 490 16.81 -8.61 7.05
CA SER A 490 16.11 -7.54 7.77
C SER A 490 15.50 -6.52 6.80
N LEU A 491 16.20 -6.20 5.71
CA LEU A 491 15.69 -5.30 4.66
C LEU A 491 14.58 -5.95 3.80
N GLU A 492 14.67 -7.26 3.50
CA GLU A 492 13.55 -8.00 2.90
C GLU A 492 12.29 -7.91 3.77
N THR A 493 12.43 -8.15 5.07
CA THR A 493 11.35 -8.02 6.04
C THR A 493 10.82 -6.58 6.10
N LEU A 494 11.70 -5.58 6.12
CA LEU A 494 11.29 -4.17 6.14
C LEU A 494 10.46 -3.79 4.90
N ALA A 495 10.83 -4.27 3.71
CA ALA A 495 10.04 -4.05 2.49
C ALA A 495 8.62 -4.62 2.62
N VAL A 496 8.48 -5.83 3.17
CA VAL A 496 7.18 -6.47 3.41
C VAL A 496 6.39 -5.76 4.51
N ALA A 497 7.02 -5.38 5.61
CA ALA A 497 6.38 -4.63 6.70
C ALA A 497 5.88 -3.25 6.22
N THR A 498 6.65 -2.59 5.34
CA THR A 498 6.26 -1.29 4.75
C THR A 498 5.08 -1.45 3.78
N ALA A 499 5.09 -2.50 2.94
CA ALA A 499 3.95 -2.84 2.10
C ALA A 499 2.69 -3.13 2.93
N ALA A 500 2.83 -3.92 4.00
CA ALA A 500 1.74 -4.26 4.91
C ALA A 500 1.18 -3.01 5.63
N SER A 501 2.04 -2.09 6.06
CA SER A 501 1.65 -0.80 6.62
C SER A 501 0.85 0.03 5.62
N TYR A 502 1.29 0.10 4.37
CA TYR A 502 0.61 0.82 3.30
C TYR A 502 -0.77 0.20 3.01
N GLU A 503 -0.86 -1.12 2.81
CA GLU A 503 -2.16 -1.79 2.61
C GLU A 503 -3.10 -1.57 3.79
N TYR A 504 -2.59 -1.67 5.02
CA TYR A 504 -3.37 -1.40 6.23
C TYR A 504 -3.94 0.02 6.23
N SER A 505 -3.16 1.02 5.80
CA SER A 505 -3.62 2.42 5.74
C SER A 505 -4.81 2.61 4.78
N LEU A 506 -4.81 1.90 3.65
CA LEU A 506 -5.92 1.94 2.68
C LEU A 506 -7.19 1.33 3.26
N VAL A 507 -7.09 0.11 3.81
CA VAL A 507 -8.27 -0.56 4.40
C VAL A 507 -8.76 0.14 5.66
N SER A 508 -7.86 0.79 6.42
CA SER A 508 -8.26 1.61 7.58
C SER A 508 -9.06 2.84 7.15
N ALA A 509 -8.67 3.52 6.07
CA ALA A 509 -9.44 4.63 5.51
C ALA A 509 -10.81 4.18 4.96
N GLU A 510 -10.87 3.01 4.31
CA GLU A 510 -12.13 2.40 3.88
C GLU A 510 -13.05 2.07 5.06
N ALA A 511 -12.50 1.53 6.16
CA ALA A 511 -13.25 1.26 7.38
C ALA A 511 -13.87 2.52 7.97
N GLN A 512 -13.11 3.62 8.06
CA GLN A 512 -13.60 4.89 8.57
C GLN A 512 -14.77 5.43 7.73
N ARG A 513 -14.70 5.30 6.40
CA ARG A 513 -15.81 5.67 5.52
C ARG A 513 -17.05 4.80 5.77
N ALA A 514 -16.88 3.48 5.91
CA ALA A 514 -17.99 2.58 6.20
C ALA A 514 -18.64 2.83 7.57
N ILE A 515 -17.84 3.18 8.59
CA ILE A 515 -18.35 3.59 9.91
C ILE A 515 -19.19 4.86 9.76
N ALA A 516 -18.68 5.88 9.05
CA ALA A 516 -19.40 7.13 8.82
C ALA A 516 -20.72 6.89 8.06
N ASP A 517 -20.72 6.05 7.03
CA ASP A 517 -21.92 5.67 6.27
C ASP A 517 -22.96 4.93 7.16
N ALA A 518 -22.50 4.02 8.01
CA ALA A 518 -23.36 3.29 8.95
C ALA A 518 -23.99 4.24 9.99
N GLU A 519 -23.20 5.16 10.55
CA GLU A 519 -23.70 6.18 11.48
C GLU A 519 -24.67 7.16 10.81
N ALA A 520 -24.37 7.61 9.60
CA ALA A 520 -25.25 8.46 8.82
C ALA A 520 -26.59 7.76 8.55
N GLY A 521 -26.55 6.48 8.15
CA GLY A 521 -27.73 5.66 7.95
C GLY A 521 -28.59 5.54 9.22
N LYS A 522 -27.95 5.32 10.38
CA LYS A 522 -28.64 5.27 11.68
C LYS A 522 -29.30 6.61 12.04
N LYS A 523 -28.60 7.74 11.89
CA LYS A 523 -29.15 9.08 12.15
C LYS A 523 -30.36 9.41 11.27
N LEU A 524 -30.29 9.07 9.97
CA LEU A 524 -31.39 9.26 9.03
C LEU A 524 -32.63 8.43 9.40
N LEU A 525 -32.44 7.25 9.99
CA LEU A 525 -33.52 6.38 10.45
C LEU A 525 -34.15 6.83 11.78
N ASP A 526 -33.32 7.24 12.74
CA ASP A 526 -33.79 7.71 14.04
C ASP A 526 -34.52 9.05 13.93
N GLY A 527 -34.05 9.91 13.02
CA GLY A 527 -34.69 11.16 12.60
C GLY A 527 -33.81 12.38 12.80
N LEU A 528 -34.01 13.37 11.93
CA LEU A 528 -33.31 14.66 11.95
C LEU A 528 -34.31 15.79 12.25
N PRO A 529 -33.86 16.91 12.86
CA PRO A 529 -34.67 18.10 12.98
C PRO A 529 -35.18 18.57 11.62
N SER A 530 -36.42 19.06 11.60
CA SER A 530 -37.03 19.59 10.38
C SER A 530 -36.26 20.77 9.80
N ASP A 531 -36.08 20.74 8.49
CA ASP A 531 -35.60 21.86 7.67
C ASP A 531 -36.76 22.68 7.08
N ASP A 532 -38.02 22.31 7.37
CA ASP A 532 -39.21 22.99 6.88
C ASP A 532 -39.56 24.18 7.81
N PRO A 533 -39.52 25.44 7.31
CA PRO A 533 -39.86 26.61 8.11
C PRO A 533 -41.29 26.58 8.68
N LEU A 534 -42.19 25.79 8.11
CA LEU A 534 -43.56 25.64 8.59
C LEU A 534 -43.67 24.65 9.76
N LEU A 535 -42.72 23.72 9.89
CA LEU A 535 -42.72 22.63 10.87
C LEU A 535 -41.37 22.54 11.64
N PRO A 536 -40.85 23.64 12.23
CA PRO A 536 -39.50 23.69 12.79
C PRO A 536 -39.26 22.70 13.95
N ASP A 537 -40.31 22.26 14.62
CA ASP A 537 -40.24 21.35 15.77
C ASP A 537 -40.44 19.87 15.37
N ALA A 538 -40.66 19.58 14.08
CA ALA A 538 -40.87 18.23 13.60
C ALA A 538 -39.56 17.44 13.48
N THR A 539 -39.65 16.12 13.62
CA THR A 539 -38.54 15.19 13.37
C THR A 539 -38.81 14.43 12.07
N PHE A 540 -37.93 14.59 11.08
CA PHE A 540 -38.03 13.95 9.78
C PHE A 540 -37.17 12.70 9.69
N ARG A 541 -37.77 11.62 9.19
CA ARG A 541 -37.10 10.33 9.00
C ARG A 541 -36.93 10.04 7.51
N TYR A 542 -35.83 9.39 7.16
CA TYR A 542 -35.47 9.11 5.77
C TYR A 542 -35.03 7.65 5.60
N PRO A 543 -35.92 6.66 5.81
CA PRO A 543 -35.58 5.24 5.72
C PRO A 543 -35.01 4.85 4.35
N GLY A 544 -35.46 5.44 3.24
CA GLY A 544 -34.88 5.19 1.91
C GLY A 544 -33.41 5.64 1.80
N LYS A 545 -33.09 6.85 2.29
CA LYS A 545 -31.71 7.35 2.33
C LYS A 545 -30.85 6.53 3.31
N ALA A 546 -31.42 6.15 4.45
CA ALA A 546 -30.75 5.28 5.41
C ALA A 546 -30.38 3.92 4.80
N LEU A 547 -31.27 3.30 4.04
CA LEU A 547 -30.99 2.05 3.32
C LEU A 547 -29.86 2.20 2.31
N ALA A 548 -29.79 3.31 1.58
CA ALA A 548 -28.70 3.58 0.64
C ALA A 548 -27.35 3.71 1.36
N SER A 549 -27.27 4.48 2.44
CA SER A 549 -26.05 4.62 3.26
C SER A 549 -25.62 3.30 3.90
N LEU A 550 -26.56 2.52 4.46
CA LEU A 550 -26.27 1.22 5.07
C LEU A 550 -25.82 0.18 4.03
N ALA A 551 -26.38 0.21 2.82
CA ALA A 551 -25.94 -0.66 1.72
C ALA A 551 -24.53 -0.29 1.22
N SER A 552 -24.20 1.01 1.16
CA SER A 552 -22.84 1.49 0.88
C SER A 552 -21.84 0.98 1.94
N ALA A 553 -22.20 1.10 3.22
CA ALA A 553 -21.40 0.58 4.32
C ALA A 553 -21.18 -0.94 4.21
N ASP A 554 -22.23 -1.74 4.01
CA ASP A 554 -22.13 -3.20 3.88
C ASP A 554 -21.26 -3.63 2.68
N SER A 555 -21.41 -2.96 1.53
CA SER A 555 -20.58 -3.21 0.35
C SER A 555 -19.11 -2.90 0.62
N THR A 556 -18.82 -1.75 1.24
CA THR A 556 -17.45 -1.35 1.60
C THR A 556 -16.83 -2.33 2.59
N LEU A 557 -17.57 -2.75 3.62
CA LEU A 557 -17.10 -3.69 4.65
C LEU A 557 -16.82 -5.09 4.08
N LYS A 558 -17.61 -5.56 3.10
CA LYS A 558 -17.35 -6.83 2.41
C LYS A 558 -16.06 -6.78 1.60
N THR A 559 -15.87 -5.72 0.81
CA THR A 559 -14.64 -5.51 0.03
C THR A 559 -13.42 -5.38 0.95
N LEU A 560 -13.55 -4.62 2.03
CA LEU A 560 -12.51 -4.45 3.04
C LEU A 560 -12.06 -5.80 3.63
N ARG A 561 -13.00 -6.68 3.99
CA ARG A 561 -12.66 -8.01 4.54
C ARG A 561 -11.93 -8.88 3.52
N ALA A 562 -12.37 -8.88 2.26
CA ALA A 562 -11.68 -9.60 1.19
C ALA A 562 -10.26 -9.05 0.96
N ASN A 563 -10.08 -7.73 1.02
CA ASN A 563 -8.77 -7.08 0.93
C ASN A 563 -7.85 -7.47 2.10
N ILE A 564 -8.38 -7.51 3.33
CA ILE A 564 -7.63 -7.95 4.51
C ILE A 564 -7.24 -9.43 4.39
N ASP A 565 -8.15 -10.30 3.96
CA ASP A 565 -7.86 -11.72 3.78
C ASP A 565 -6.77 -11.95 2.73
N ALA A 566 -6.81 -11.19 1.62
CA ALA A 566 -5.76 -11.21 0.59
C ALA A 566 -4.41 -10.73 1.12
N MET A 567 -4.39 -9.65 1.91
CA MET A 567 -3.18 -9.14 2.58
C MET A 567 -2.59 -10.20 3.54
N LEU A 568 -3.43 -10.83 4.37
CA LEU A 568 -3.00 -11.87 5.32
C LEU A 568 -2.48 -13.13 4.59
N ALA A 569 -3.12 -13.54 3.50
CA ALA A 569 -2.67 -14.66 2.68
C ALA A 569 -1.32 -14.36 2.01
N SER A 570 -1.13 -13.14 1.51
CA SER A 570 0.14 -12.67 0.95
C SER A 570 1.26 -12.76 1.98
N ILE A 571 1.04 -12.29 3.22
CA ILE A 571 1.99 -12.40 4.34
C ILE A 571 2.29 -13.87 4.67
N ALA A 572 1.26 -14.72 4.78
CA ALA A 572 1.41 -16.13 5.12
C ALA A 572 2.18 -16.93 4.05
N SER A 573 2.13 -16.50 2.78
CA SER A 573 2.87 -17.13 1.68
C SER A 573 4.37 -16.80 1.65
N ARG A 574 4.81 -15.83 2.45
CA ARG A 574 6.22 -15.40 2.48
C ARG A 574 7.10 -16.44 3.18
N PRO A 575 8.43 -16.44 2.90
CA PRO A 575 9.38 -17.28 3.64
C PRO A 575 9.20 -17.17 5.15
N GLY A 576 9.42 -18.28 5.87
CA GLY A 576 9.10 -18.36 7.30
C GLY A 576 9.71 -17.24 8.15
N TYR A 577 10.96 -16.86 7.88
CA TYR A 577 11.64 -15.79 8.61
C TYR A 577 11.03 -14.40 8.42
N ILE A 578 10.32 -14.15 7.31
CA ILE A 578 9.56 -12.90 7.07
C ILE A 578 8.19 -13.01 7.72
N ALA A 579 7.48 -14.12 7.48
CA ALA A 579 6.11 -14.31 7.95
C ALA A 579 6.01 -14.36 9.49
N SER A 580 7.07 -14.81 10.17
CA SER A 580 7.15 -14.84 11.63
C SER A 580 7.82 -13.61 12.25
N ASP A 581 8.25 -12.63 11.46
CA ASP A 581 8.92 -11.44 11.99
C ASP A 581 7.94 -10.56 12.76
N ALA A 582 8.38 -10.01 13.90
CA ALA A 582 7.55 -9.20 14.78
C ALA A 582 6.97 -7.96 14.09
N SER A 583 7.72 -7.31 13.19
CA SER A 583 7.28 -6.11 12.47
C SER A 583 6.15 -6.40 11.49
N VAL A 584 6.19 -7.56 10.83
CA VAL A 584 5.16 -8.03 9.89
C VAL A 584 3.94 -8.55 10.65
N LEU A 585 4.15 -9.34 11.71
CA LEU A 585 3.07 -9.86 12.56
C LEU A 585 2.27 -8.73 13.21
N ALA A 586 2.91 -7.63 13.62
CA ALA A 586 2.20 -6.48 14.16
C ALA A 586 1.16 -5.90 13.18
N TRP A 587 1.47 -5.87 11.88
CA TRP A 587 0.51 -5.44 10.85
C TRP A 587 -0.56 -6.48 10.58
N ALA A 588 -0.22 -7.77 10.60
CA ALA A 588 -1.20 -8.84 10.48
C ALA A 588 -2.22 -8.81 11.63
N GLU A 589 -1.78 -8.61 12.88
CA GLU A 589 -2.67 -8.48 14.05
C GLU A 589 -3.58 -7.25 13.95
N ARG A 590 -3.05 -6.10 13.53
CA ARG A 590 -3.88 -4.90 13.29
C ARG A 590 -4.94 -5.14 12.22
N ALA A 591 -4.58 -5.83 11.12
CA ALA A 591 -5.52 -6.18 10.07
C ALA A 591 -6.61 -7.16 10.56
N ARG A 592 -6.24 -8.18 11.36
CA ARG A 592 -7.20 -9.10 12.00
C ARG A 592 -8.17 -8.38 12.93
N ALA A 593 -7.67 -7.46 13.75
CA ALA A 593 -8.50 -6.65 14.64
C ALA A 593 -9.51 -5.80 13.85
N LEU A 594 -9.06 -5.15 12.76
CA LEU A 594 -9.93 -4.36 11.88
C LEU A 594 -10.99 -5.23 11.19
N ALA A 595 -10.63 -6.44 10.75
CA ALA A 595 -11.60 -7.38 10.17
C ALA A 595 -12.66 -7.84 11.19
N ALA A 596 -12.27 -8.05 12.45
CA ALA A 596 -13.20 -8.40 13.53
C ALA A 596 -14.15 -7.23 13.85
N GLU A 597 -13.64 -6.00 13.88
CA GLU A 597 -14.45 -4.78 14.06
C GLU A 597 -15.43 -4.58 12.90
N ALA A 598 -14.96 -4.76 11.66
CA ALA A 598 -15.80 -4.72 10.47
C ALA A 598 -16.92 -5.77 10.52
N ALA A 599 -16.62 -7.00 10.95
CA ALA A 599 -17.62 -8.05 11.12
C ALA A 599 -18.66 -7.70 12.19
N LYS A 600 -18.23 -7.08 13.30
CA LYS A 600 -19.13 -6.58 14.35
C LYS A 600 -20.06 -5.49 13.80
N LEU A 601 -19.53 -4.51 13.07
CA LEU A 601 -20.33 -3.44 12.45
C LEU A 601 -21.36 -3.97 11.45
N VAL A 602 -20.99 -4.98 10.65
CA VAL A 602 -21.95 -5.68 9.79
C VAL A 602 -23.08 -6.29 10.62
N SER A 603 -22.77 -6.98 11.73
CA SER A 603 -23.80 -7.58 12.58
C SER A 603 -24.74 -6.54 13.22
N GLU A 604 -24.20 -5.40 13.66
CA GLU A 604 -24.96 -4.31 14.28
C GLU A 604 -25.90 -3.62 13.28
N THR A 605 -25.46 -3.45 12.03
CA THR A 605 -26.24 -2.80 10.98
C THR A 605 -27.36 -3.66 10.41
N VAL A 606 -27.37 -4.99 10.64
CA VAL A 606 -28.46 -5.89 10.20
C VAL A 606 -29.81 -5.48 10.80
N ALA A 607 -29.86 -5.25 12.12
CA ALA A 607 -31.09 -4.85 12.80
C ALA A 607 -31.58 -3.46 12.35
N VAL A 608 -30.65 -2.53 12.15
CA VAL A 608 -30.93 -1.17 11.67
C VAL A 608 -31.49 -1.22 10.24
N THR A 609 -30.89 -2.03 9.37
CA THR A 609 -31.34 -2.23 7.99
C THR A 609 -32.73 -2.85 7.93
N ALA A 610 -33.02 -3.85 8.77
CA ALA A 610 -34.34 -4.47 8.86
C ALA A 610 -35.41 -3.43 9.27
N LYS A 611 -35.13 -2.63 10.31
CA LYS A 611 -36.00 -1.54 10.77
C LYS A 611 -36.22 -0.48 9.68
N ALA A 612 -35.18 -0.11 8.93
CA ALA A 612 -35.30 0.83 7.81
C ALA A 612 -36.16 0.29 6.68
N ARG A 613 -36.04 -1.01 6.34
CA ARG A 613 -36.91 -1.67 5.34
C ARG A 613 -38.37 -1.67 5.78
N GLU A 614 -38.63 -2.00 7.03
CA GLU A 614 -39.99 -1.99 7.58
C GLU A 614 -40.61 -0.59 7.51
N GLN A 615 -39.91 0.45 7.96
CA GLN A 615 -40.40 1.83 7.87
C GLN A 615 -40.64 2.27 6.42
N LYS A 616 -39.75 1.90 5.48
CA LYS A 616 -39.95 2.19 4.06
C LYS A 616 -41.20 1.51 3.51
N GLN A 617 -41.43 0.24 3.85
CA GLN A 617 -42.63 -0.51 3.43
C GLN A 617 -43.91 0.12 4.01
N LEU A 618 -43.88 0.59 5.26
CA LEU A 618 -44.99 1.31 5.87
C LEU A 618 -45.26 2.65 5.17
N ALA A 619 -44.21 3.38 4.76
CA ALA A 619 -44.34 4.61 3.99
C ALA A 619 -45.00 4.36 2.61
N ASP A 620 -44.50 3.37 1.88
CA ASP A 620 -44.99 3.03 0.54
C ASP A 620 -46.42 2.49 0.56
N SER A 621 -46.75 1.61 1.50
CA SER A 621 -48.11 1.08 1.65
C SER A 621 -49.11 2.19 2.02
N SER A 622 -48.71 3.13 2.89
CA SER A 622 -49.53 4.30 3.22
C SER A 622 -49.75 5.20 2.00
N ARG A 623 -48.76 5.32 1.11
CA ARG A 623 -48.86 6.15 -0.10
C ARG A 623 -49.84 5.54 -1.09
N LEU A 624 -49.70 4.25 -1.37
CA LEU A 624 -50.62 3.51 -2.25
C LEU A 624 -52.05 3.56 -1.72
N GLU A 625 -52.22 3.45 -0.40
CA GLU A 625 -53.52 3.60 0.24
C GLU A 625 -54.08 5.02 0.05
N ALA A 626 -53.27 6.06 0.20
CA ALA A 626 -53.68 7.44 -0.03
C ALA A 626 -54.16 7.67 -1.47
N GLU A 627 -53.40 7.19 -2.45
CA GLU A 627 -53.74 7.26 -3.88
C GLU A 627 -55.05 6.53 -4.19
N ARG A 628 -55.27 5.35 -3.57
CA ARG A 628 -56.54 4.63 -3.66
C ARG A 628 -57.70 5.47 -3.13
N ARG A 629 -57.55 6.14 -1.99
CA ARG A 629 -58.60 7.01 -1.43
C ARG A 629 -58.88 8.24 -2.30
N VAL A 630 -57.87 8.80 -2.97
CA VAL A 630 -58.07 9.85 -3.99
C VAL A 630 -58.92 9.33 -5.15
N ALA A 631 -58.63 8.13 -5.65
CA ALA A 631 -59.41 7.51 -6.73
C ALA A 631 -60.86 7.23 -6.33
N GLU A 632 -61.08 6.76 -5.10
CA GLU A 632 -62.42 6.56 -4.53
C GLU A 632 -63.16 7.89 -4.35
N SER A 633 -62.50 8.94 -3.87
CA SER A 633 -63.09 10.29 -3.74
C SER A 633 -63.52 10.84 -5.11
N ARG A 634 -62.67 10.71 -6.14
CA ARG A 634 -63.03 11.08 -7.53
C ARG A 634 -64.22 10.28 -8.06
N THR A 635 -64.32 9.00 -7.72
CA THR A 635 -65.44 8.15 -8.15
C THR A 635 -66.74 8.56 -7.46
N ALA A 636 -66.70 8.82 -6.15
CA ALA A 636 -67.84 9.31 -5.38
C ALA A 636 -68.31 10.69 -5.88
N LEU A 637 -67.38 11.58 -6.23
CA LEU A 637 -67.67 12.88 -6.84
C LEU A 637 -68.43 12.73 -8.17
N ARG A 638 -68.00 11.84 -9.07
CA ARG A 638 -68.71 11.58 -10.33
C ARG A 638 -70.12 11.01 -10.12
N ALA A 639 -70.35 10.33 -9.00
CA ALA A 639 -71.66 9.80 -8.61
C ALA A 639 -72.52 10.82 -7.84
N ASN A 640 -72.08 12.08 -7.70
CA ASN A 640 -72.71 13.12 -6.87
C ASN A 640 -72.89 12.72 -5.39
N ASN A 641 -72.06 11.78 -4.89
CA ASN A 641 -72.03 11.40 -3.48
C ASN A 641 -70.96 12.22 -2.75
N PHE A 642 -71.32 13.47 -2.43
CA PHE A 642 -70.38 14.47 -1.89
C PHE A 642 -69.91 14.13 -0.48
N GLU A 643 -70.74 13.51 0.36
CA GLU A 643 -70.35 13.07 1.70
C GLU A 643 -69.25 12.01 1.64
N THR A 644 -69.42 10.97 0.81
CA THR A 644 -68.40 9.93 0.61
C THR A 644 -67.15 10.52 -0.05
N ALA A 645 -67.30 11.47 -0.99
CA ALA A 645 -66.17 12.14 -1.62
C ALA A 645 -65.32 12.92 -0.59
N ARG A 646 -65.96 13.63 0.35
CA ARG A 646 -65.32 14.36 1.45
C ARG A 646 -64.63 13.41 2.45
N GLU A 647 -65.32 12.35 2.88
CA GLU A 647 -64.74 11.34 3.78
C GLU A 647 -63.49 10.70 3.16
N ARG A 648 -63.57 10.27 1.90
CA ARG A 648 -62.43 9.67 1.19
C ARG A 648 -61.28 10.64 0.98
N LEU A 649 -61.56 11.94 0.79
CA LEU A 649 -60.54 12.98 0.69
C LEU A 649 -59.78 13.15 2.02
N GLU A 650 -60.49 13.22 3.15
CA GLU A 650 -59.86 13.27 4.49
C GLU A 650 -59.03 12.01 4.75
N ARG A 651 -59.56 10.82 4.42
CA ARG A 651 -58.79 9.56 4.53
C ARG A 651 -57.54 9.56 3.66
N ALA A 652 -57.58 10.16 2.47
CA ALA A 652 -56.39 10.31 1.64
C ALA A 652 -55.35 11.22 2.32
N ARG A 653 -55.79 12.34 2.93
CA ARG A 653 -54.91 13.24 3.70
C ARG A 653 -54.22 12.52 4.86
N GLU A 654 -55.00 11.79 5.67
CA GLU A 654 -54.45 10.99 6.79
C GLU A 654 -53.37 10.02 6.31
N ARG A 655 -53.59 9.36 5.16
CA ARG A 655 -52.67 8.36 4.61
C ARG A 655 -51.41 8.97 4.00
N TYR A 656 -51.50 10.11 3.30
CA TYR A 656 -50.32 10.85 2.87
C TYR A 656 -49.47 11.34 4.05
N LEU A 657 -50.10 11.77 5.15
CA LEU A 657 -49.38 12.13 6.37
C LEU A 657 -48.73 10.93 7.05
N ALA A 658 -49.40 9.77 7.06
CA ALA A 658 -48.79 8.53 7.53
C ALA A 658 -47.53 8.20 6.71
N THR A 659 -47.56 8.33 5.38
CA THR A 659 -46.35 8.22 4.54
C THR A 659 -45.26 9.17 5.00
N LEU A 660 -45.56 10.47 5.13
CA LEU A 660 -44.58 11.49 5.51
C LEU A 660 -44.04 11.32 6.93
N SER A 661 -44.79 10.65 7.82
CA SER A 661 -44.33 10.32 9.18
C SER A 661 -43.29 9.19 9.21
N PHE A 662 -43.34 8.28 8.23
CA PHE A 662 -42.36 7.21 8.07
C PHE A 662 -41.20 7.62 7.17
N GLU A 663 -41.48 8.34 6.07
CA GLU A 663 -40.49 8.84 5.13
C GLU A 663 -40.82 10.24 4.64
N GLN A 664 -39.97 11.18 5.03
CA GLN A 664 -40.09 12.56 4.64
C GLN A 664 -39.71 12.75 3.17
N ASP A 665 -40.65 13.28 2.39
CA ASP A 665 -40.47 13.64 0.98
C ASP A 665 -41.12 15.02 0.70
N PRO A 666 -40.31 16.08 0.50
CA PRO A 666 -40.82 17.41 0.20
C PRO A 666 -41.63 17.50 -1.10
N LEU A 667 -41.28 16.70 -2.12
CA LEU A 667 -42.00 16.69 -3.40
C LEU A 667 -43.37 16.06 -3.21
N LEU A 668 -43.42 14.89 -2.58
CA LEU A 668 -44.70 14.22 -2.28
C LEU A 668 -45.61 15.10 -1.43
N ARG A 669 -45.05 15.85 -0.46
CA ARG A 669 -45.82 16.81 0.35
C ARG A 669 -46.48 17.86 -0.53
N ALA A 670 -45.71 18.54 -1.36
CA ALA A 670 -46.22 19.63 -2.21
C ALA A 670 -47.25 19.11 -3.24
N GLU A 671 -46.98 17.95 -3.85
CA GLU A 671 -47.87 17.34 -4.83
C GLU A 671 -49.19 16.87 -4.22
N SER A 672 -49.14 16.20 -3.07
CA SER A 672 -50.35 15.75 -2.35
C SER A 672 -51.18 16.93 -1.85
N ASP A 673 -50.55 18.01 -1.38
CA ASP A 673 -51.25 19.23 -0.97
C ASP A 673 -52.00 19.89 -2.12
N LYS A 674 -51.32 20.06 -3.25
CA LYS A 674 -51.93 20.59 -4.46
C LYS A 674 -53.10 19.72 -4.93
N LEU A 675 -52.86 18.41 -5.06
CA LEU A 675 -53.85 17.43 -5.53
C LEU A 675 -55.12 17.43 -4.67
N LEU A 676 -54.97 17.37 -3.33
CA LEU A 676 -56.12 17.32 -2.42
C LEU A 676 -56.84 18.65 -2.32
N SER A 677 -56.13 19.79 -2.40
CA SER A 677 -56.74 21.11 -2.46
C SER A 677 -57.56 21.31 -3.74
N GLU A 678 -57.03 20.90 -4.90
CA GLU A 678 -57.75 20.97 -6.18
C GLU A 678 -58.99 20.08 -6.19
N LEU A 679 -58.88 18.86 -5.65
CA LEU A 679 -60.01 17.94 -5.53
C LEU A 679 -61.07 18.47 -4.55
N SER A 680 -60.65 19.05 -3.41
CA SER A 680 -61.55 19.74 -2.47
C SER A 680 -62.32 20.86 -3.16
N ALA A 681 -61.63 21.74 -3.90
CA ALA A 681 -62.26 22.85 -4.61
C ALA A 681 -63.26 22.34 -5.66
N THR A 682 -62.94 21.23 -6.34
CA THR A 682 -63.82 20.61 -7.32
C THR A 682 -65.08 20.03 -6.65
N ILE A 683 -64.94 19.31 -5.54
CA ILE A 683 -66.09 18.75 -4.79
C ILE A 683 -67.05 19.86 -4.36
N LEU A 684 -66.53 20.92 -3.73
CA LEU A 684 -67.32 22.05 -3.27
C LEU A 684 -68.06 22.76 -4.39
N LYS A 685 -67.36 22.99 -5.51
CA LYS A 685 -67.95 23.65 -6.67
C LYS A 685 -69.08 22.81 -7.25
N THR A 686 -68.86 21.51 -7.49
CA THR A 686 -69.87 20.63 -8.05
C THR A 686 -71.07 20.45 -7.10
N GLU A 687 -70.84 20.37 -5.78
CA GLU A 687 -71.90 20.32 -4.78
C GLU A 687 -72.72 21.62 -4.79
N ASN A 688 -72.05 22.77 -4.82
CA ASN A 688 -72.72 24.08 -4.83
C ASN A 688 -73.51 24.31 -6.12
N ASP A 689 -73.01 23.89 -7.29
CA ASP A 689 -73.73 23.98 -8.56
C ASP A 689 -75.05 23.22 -8.53
N LEU A 690 -75.05 22.03 -7.93
CA LEU A 690 -76.26 21.24 -7.73
C LEU A 690 -77.22 21.93 -6.75
N VAL A 691 -76.70 22.46 -5.64
CA VAL A 691 -77.49 23.18 -4.62
C VAL A 691 -78.17 24.42 -5.20
N VAL A 692 -77.45 25.23 -5.99
CA VAL A 692 -77.98 26.42 -6.66
C VAL A 692 -79.10 26.02 -7.63
N ALA A 693 -78.87 25.01 -8.48
CA ALA A 693 -79.86 24.54 -9.45
C ALA A 693 -81.15 23.99 -8.77
N GLU A 694 -80.99 23.17 -7.72
CA GLU A 694 -82.14 22.63 -6.97
C GLU A 694 -82.89 23.71 -6.21
N THR A 695 -82.17 24.67 -5.58
CA THR A 695 -82.78 25.80 -4.89
C THR A 695 -83.60 26.65 -5.86
N ARG A 696 -83.07 26.94 -7.05
CA ARG A 696 -83.81 27.65 -8.11
C ARG A 696 -85.09 26.92 -8.51
N ARG A 697 -85.02 25.59 -8.66
CA ARG A 697 -86.21 24.78 -8.98
C ARG A 697 -87.26 24.91 -7.87
N LEU A 698 -86.86 24.80 -6.61
CA LEU A 698 -87.76 24.90 -5.46
C LEU A 698 -88.35 26.31 -5.31
N VAL A 699 -87.56 27.38 -5.49
CA VAL A 699 -88.05 28.77 -5.48
C VAL A 699 -89.08 29.00 -6.58
N THR A 700 -88.80 28.50 -7.79
CA THR A 700 -89.73 28.62 -8.93
C THR A 700 -91.04 27.89 -8.66
N SER A 701 -90.98 26.67 -8.14
CA SER A 701 -92.18 25.91 -7.74
C SER A 701 -92.95 26.59 -6.62
N GLY A 702 -92.28 27.06 -5.56
CA GLY A 702 -92.90 27.79 -4.45
C GLY A 702 -93.61 29.07 -4.89
N ARG A 703 -92.96 29.84 -5.78
CA ARG A 703 -93.57 31.02 -6.43
C ARG A 703 -94.83 30.66 -7.23
N ASN A 704 -94.78 29.58 -8.01
CA ASN A 704 -95.94 29.14 -8.79
C ASN A 704 -97.13 28.73 -7.91
N PHE A 705 -96.88 27.98 -6.83
CA PHE A 705 -97.91 27.65 -5.85
C PHE A 705 -98.53 28.91 -5.21
N TYR A 706 -97.69 29.89 -4.84
CA TYR A 706 -98.17 31.17 -4.31
C TYR A 706 -99.08 31.91 -5.32
N LEU A 707 -98.71 31.97 -6.59
CA LEU A 707 -99.52 32.62 -7.64
C LEU A 707 -100.85 31.90 -7.92
N GLN A 708 -100.92 30.59 -7.64
CA GLN A 708 -102.14 29.79 -7.74
C GLN A 708 -103.03 29.88 -6.50
N GLY A 709 -102.57 30.56 -5.43
CA GLY A 709 -103.29 30.69 -4.15
C GLY A 709 -103.09 29.50 -3.20
N GLU A 710 -102.20 28.56 -3.53
CA GLU A 710 -101.86 27.38 -2.73
C GLU A 710 -100.75 27.70 -1.71
N PHE A 711 -101.09 28.51 -0.71
CA PHE A 711 -100.10 29.05 0.22
C PHE A 711 -99.40 27.99 1.09
N ASP A 712 -100.08 26.91 1.48
CA ASP A 712 -99.48 25.84 2.29
C ASP A 712 -98.39 25.06 1.49
N SER A 713 -98.67 24.74 0.22
CA SER A 713 -97.71 24.10 -0.71
C SER A 713 -96.52 25.02 -1.00
N ALA A 714 -96.77 26.33 -1.12
CA ALA A 714 -95.74 27.33 -1.34
C ALA A 714 -94.77 27.43 -0.14
N GLU A 715 -95.29 27.45 1.10
CA GLU A 715 -94.46 27.54 2.31
C GLU A 715 -93.54 26.32 2.46
N SER A 716 -94.10 25.11 2.36
CA SER A 716 -93.32 23.87 2.47
C SER A 716 -92.20 23.80 1.44
N THR A 717 -92.48 24.18 0.18
CA THR A 717 -91.49 24.16 -0.91
C THR A 717 -90.38 25.20 -0.70
N LEU A 718 -90.71 26.39 -0.20
CA LEU A 718 -89.73 27.45 0.08
C LEU A 718 -88.88 27.15 1.32
N LEU A 719 -89.43 26.48 2.34
CA LEU A 719 -88.66 25.99 3.48
C LEU A 719 -87.63 24.92 3.07
N GLN A 720 -88.01 24.04 2.13
CA GLN A 720 -87.06 23.10 1.52
C GLN A 720 -85.96 23.83 0.73
N ALA A 721 -86.31 24.86 -0.05
CA ALA A 721 -85.34 25.69 -0.75
C ALA A 721 -84.34 26.33 0.21
N ARG A 722 -84.82 26.88 1.32
CA ARG A 722 -84.00 27.47 2.39
C ARG A 722 -83.04 26.44 2.99
N SER A 723 -83.52 25.23 3.28
CA SER A 723 -82.70 24.16 3.81
C SER A 723 -81.64 23.70 2.81
N ARG A 724 -81.98 23.60 1.52
CA ARG A 724 -81.05 23.19 0.46
C ARG A 724 -79.96 24.22 0.25
N TRP A 725 -80.29 25.51 0.16
CA TRP A 725 -79.31 26.58 0.01
C TRP A 725 -78.24 26.58 1.11
N LYS A 726 -78.67 26.31 2.35
CA LYS A 726 -77.80 26.28 3.54
C LYS A 726 -76.73 25.18 3.51
N THR A 727 -76.82 24.20 2.61
CA THR A 727 -75.82 23.10 2.57
C THR A 727 -74.44 23.55 2.10
N THR A 728 -74.36 24.58 1.24
CA THR A 728 -73.08 25.11 0.71
C THR A 728 -72.91 26.62 0.90
N ASN A 729 -73.96 27.33 1.33
CA ASN A 729 -73.96 28.79 1.50
C ASN A 729 -74.28 29.17 2.95
N SER A 730 -73.48 30.07 3.52
CA SER A 730 -73.63 30.56 4.90
C SER A 730 -74.66 31.69 5.04
N THR A 731 -74.89 32.46 3.96
CA THR A 731 -75.85 33.57 3.93
C THR A 731 -77.21 33.13 3.41
N PRO A 732 -78.34 33.57 4.01
CA PRO A 732 -79.68 33.26 3.53
C PRO A 732 -79.92 33.70 2.08
N GLU A 733 -80.72 32.94 1.34
CA GLU A 733 -81.11 33.28 -0.03
C GLU A 733 -82.24 34.33 -0.04
N VAL A 734 -81.91 35.55 -0.45
CA VAL A 734 -82.80 36.72 -0.43
C VAL A 734 -84.15 36.46 -1.11
N GLU A 735 -84.15 35.74 -2.24
CA GLU A 735 -85.37 35.44 -3.00
C GLU A 735 -86.28 34.45 -2.24
N VAL A 736 -85.69 33.45 -1.57
CA VAL A 736 -86.44 32.50 -0.73
C VAL A 736 -87.11 33.25 0.43
N GLU A 737 -86.35 34.09 1.14
CA GLU A 737 -86.87 34.84 2.30
C GLU A 737 -87.98 35.81 1.91
N TYR A 738 -87.88 36.45 0.74
CA TYR A 738 -88.92 37.34 0.22
C TYR A 738 -90.24 36.59 -0.02
N TRP A 739 -90.21 35.49 -0.77
CA TRP A 739 -91.43 34.73 -1.08
C TRP A 739 -92.02 34.06 0.16
N LEU A 740 -91.17 33.56 1.06
CA LEU A 740 -91.62 32.94 2.32
C LEU A 740 -92.40 33.94 3.18
N LYS A 741 -91.92 35.19 3.27
CA LYS A 741 -92.60 36.27 4.01
C LYS A 741 -93.99 36.58 3.44
N LEU A 742 -94.13 36.64 2.11
CA LEU A 742 -95.43 36.89 1.47
C LEU A 742 -96.42 35.75 1.71
N VAL A 743 -95.96 34.51 1.56
CA VAL A 743 -96.77 33.30 1.81
C VAL A 743 -97.24 33.24 3.26
N GLN A 744 -96.35 33.49 4.22
CA GLN A 744 -96.69 33.50 5.65
C GLN A 744 -97.70 34.60 6.00
N THR A 745 -97.56 35.78 5.38
CA THR A 745 -98.53 36.87 5.54
C THR A 745 -99.90 36.48 4.98
N ALA A 746 -99.95 35.80 3.82
CA ALA A 746 -101.20 35.29 3.22
C ALA A 746 -101.90 34.25 4.11
N LEU A 747 -101.14 33.27 4.64
CA LEU A 747 -101.65 32.24 5.54
C LEU A 747 -102.23 32.84 6.83
N SER A 748 -101.58 33.86 7.38
CA SER A 748 -102.06 34.57 8.57
C SER A 748 -103.38 35.32 8.35
N VAL A 749 -103.63 35.84 7.14
CA VAL A 749 -104.90 36.52 6.82
C VAL A 749 -106.01 35.52 6.51
N LYS A 750 -105.67 34.37 5.91
CA LYS A 750 -106.62 33.29 5.58
C LYS A 750 -107.18 32.59 6.82
N THR A 751 -106.36 32.37 7.85
CA THR A 751 -106.73 31.62 9.07
C THR A 751 -107.87 32.23 9.89
N GLY A 752 -108.21 33.52 9.69
CA GLY A 752 -109.34 34.17 10.36
C GLY A 752 -110.70 34.05 9.66
N ARG A 753 -110.74 33.51 8.43
CA ARG A 753 -111.94 33.51 7.56
C ARG A 753 -112.60 32.13 7.40
N ASP A 754 -111.81 31.07 7.49
CA ASP A 754 -112.27 29.69 7.44
C ASP A 754 -112.29 29.10 8.86
N ILE A 755 -113.13 28.10 9.12
CA ILE A 755 -113.03 27.31 10.36
C ILE A 755 -111.95 26.25 10.09
N PRO A 756 -110.77 26.30 10.74
CA PRO A 756 -109.74 25.30 10.51
C PRO A 756 -110.26 23.93 10.95
N VAL A 757 -110.01 22.87 10.16
CA VAL A 757 -110.36 21.48 10.53
C VAL A 757 -109.74 21.05 11.87
N THR A 758 -108.69 21.76 12.28
CA THR A 758 -107.93 21.58 13.53
C THR A 758 -108.47 22.40 14.70
N ALA A 759 -109.46 23.28 14.50
CA ALA A 759 -110.01 24.08 15.59
C ALA A 759 -110.83 23.19 16.55
N PRO A 760 -110.71 23.36 17.88
CA PRO A 760 -111.38 22.49 18.88
C PRO A 760 -112.91 22.44 18.74
N LEU A 761 -113.52 23.49 18.19
CA LEU A 761 -114.96 23.61 17.99
C LEU A 761 -115.36 23.42 16.51
N PHE A 762 -114.46 22.87 15.67
CA PHE A 762 -114.72 22.68 14.24
C PHE A 762 -115.95 21.81 13.95
N PRO A 763 -116.15 20.63 14.59
CA PRO A 763 -117.33 19.80 14.35
C PRO A 763 -118.63 20.53 14.70
N GLU A 764 -118.67 21.17 15.87
CA GLU A 764 -119.85 21.85 16.40
C GLU A 764 -120.21 23.06 15.54
N MET A 765 -119.24 23.92 15.24
CA MET A 765 -119.48 25.15 14.48
C MET A 765 -119.80 24.86 13.01
N SER A 766 -119.16 23.85 12.40
CA SER A 766 -119.50 23.40 11.04
C SER A 766 -120.91 22.81 10.96
N GLN A 767 -121.34 22.09 12.01
CA GLN A 767 -122.70 21.57 12.08
C GLN A 767 -123.74 22.68 12.25
N ILE A 768 -123.49 23.67 13.12
CA ILE A 768 -124.35 24.85 13.29
C ILE A 768 -124.47 25.63 11.98
N LEU A 769 -123.36 25.81 11.28
CA LEU A 769 -123.32 26.51 9.99
C LEU A 769 -124.10 25.76 8.90
N SER A 770 -123.98 24.43 8.88
CA SER A 770 -124.77 23.57 7.98
C SER A 770 -126.27 23.65 8.27
N LEU A 771 -126.66 23.72 9.54
CA LEU A 771 -128.05 23.96 9.96
C LEU A 771 -128.56 25.33 9.52
N ALA A 772 -127.75 26.38 9.68
CA ALA A 772 -128.08 27.72 9.21
C ALA A 772 -128.36 27.73 7.70
N LYS A 773 -127.50 27.06 6.93
CA LYS A 773 -127.64 26.92 5.48
C LYS A 773 -128.94 26.20 5.10
N ARG A 774 -129.28 25.11 5.81
CA ARG A 774 -130.55 24.39 5.60
C ARG A 774 -131.76 25.29 5.84
N TYR A 775 -131.78 26.05 6.93
CA TYR A 775 -132.88 27.00 7.21
C TYR A 775 -132.96 28.12 6.19
N TYR A 776 -131.82 28.61 5.68
CA TYR A 776 -131.78 29.56 4.58
C TYR A 776 -132.38 28.98 3.29
N GLU A 777 -132.00 27.76 2.91
CA GLU A 777 -132.54 27.08 1.72
C GLU A 777 -134.06 26.85 1.84
N GLU A 778 -134.54 26.43 3.01
CA GLU A 778 -135.96 26.27 3.30
C GLU A 778 -136.71 27.62 3.22
N GLY A 779 -136.16 28.67 3.84
CA GLY A 779 -136.74 30.02 3.78
C GLY A 779 -136.81 30.56 2.35
N SER A 780 -135.76 30.33 1.55
CA SER A 780 -135.74 30.70 0.13
C SER A 780 -136.78 29.93 -0.68
N ALA A 781 -136.98 28.63 -0.41
CA ALA A 781 -137.98 27.80 -1.08
C ALA A 781 -139.42 28.22 -0.72
N LEU A 782 -139.69 28.55 0.54
CA LEU A 782 -140.98 29.06 1.01
C LEU A 782 -141.30 30.42 0.39
N LEU A 783 -140.31 31.31 0.30
CA LEU A 783 -140.47 32.62 -0.31
C LEU A 783 -140.81 32.50 -1.81
N ALA A 784 -140.16 31.57 -2.52
CA ALA A 784 -140.46 31.27 -3.92
C ALA A 784 -141.90 30.73 -4.12
N ARG A 785 -142.45 30.02 -3.12
CA ARG A 785 -143.85 29.55 -3.08
C ARG A 785 -144.84 30.63 -2.61
N ARG A 786 -144.39 31.87 -2.45
CA ARG A 786 -145.15 33.03 -1.93
C ARG A 786 -145.60 32.92 -0.47
N ASP A 787 -145.07 31.96 0.30
CA ASP A 787 -145.28 31.89 1.75
C ASP A 787 -144.27 32.79 2.47
N LYS A 788 -144.63 34.08 2.57
CA LYS A 788 -143.78 35.09 3.22
C LYS A 788 -143.61 34.83 4.72
N THR A 789 -144.67 34.38 5.39
CA THR A 789 -144.66 34.14 6.84
C THR A 789 -143.77 32.96 7.21
N GLY A 790 -143.86 31.86 6.47
CA GLY A 790 -142.98 30.71 6.63
C GLY A 790 -141.53 31.04 6.32
N ALA A 791 -141.28 31.78 5.23
CA ALA A 791 -139.94 32.22 4.84
C ALA A 791 -139.27 33.08 5.92
N VAL A 792 -139.98 34.05 6.49
CA VAL A 792 -139.46 34.91 7.58
C VAL A 792 -139.09 34.08 8.81
N LYS A 793 -139.90 33.07 9.16
CA LYS A 793 -139.60 32.19 10.30
C LYS A 793 -138.31 31.39 10.07
N SER A 794 -138.18 30.75 8.90
CA SER A 794 -136.96 29.99 8.57
C SER A 794 -135.72 30.88 8.45
N PHE A 795 -135.84 32.08 7.88
CA PHE A 795 -134.75 33.06 7.88
C PHE A 795 -134.36 33.54 9.28
N THR A 796 -135.32 33.65 10.20
CA THR A 796 -135.03 33.99 11.61
C THR A 796 -134.21 32.90 12.29
N GLU A 797 -134.56 31.62 12.08
CA GLU A 797 -133.77 30.50 12.60
C GLU A 797 -132.37 30.42 11.95
N ALA A 798 -132.27 30.69 10.64
CA ALA A 798 -130.98 30.77 9.95
C ALA A 798 -130.09 31.87 10.56
N ARG A 799 -130.63 33.06 10.83
CA ARG A 799 -129.88 34.16 11.47
C ARG A 799 -129.43 33.83 12.89
N LYS A 800 -130.25 33.12 13.65
CA LYS A 800 -129.87 32.66 15.00
C LYS A 800 -128.64 31.76 14.94
N LYS A 801 -128.65 30.79 14.03
CA LYS A 801 -127.53 29.86 13.83
C LYS A 801 -126.28 30.54 13.27
N ILE A 802 -126.41 31.47 12.33
CA ILE A 802 -125.31 32.32 11.87
C ILE A 802 -124.68 33.10 13.03
N SER A 803 -125.50 33.65 13.91
CA SER A 803 -125.01 34.44 15.06
C SER A 803 -124.19 33.59 16.02
N GLU A 804 -124.62 32.34 16.28
CA GLU A 804 -123.85 31.36 17.08
C GLU A 804 -122.44 31.11 16.50
N VAL A 805 -122.32 30.96 15.18
CA VAL A 805 -121.01 30.80 14.51
C VAL A 805 -120.16 32.07 14.60
N LYS A 806 -120.76 33.24 14.40
CA LYS A 806 -120.07 34.55 14.42
C LYS A 806 -119.56 34.96 15.81
N VAL A 807 -120.07 34.38 16.90
CA VAL A 807 -119.51 34.62 18.25
C VAL A 807 -118.09 34.09 18.35
N VAL A 808 -117.83 32.92 17.75
CA VAL A 808 -116.53 32.25 17.83
C VAL A 808 -115.64 32.63 16.64
N PHE A 809 -116.24 32.78 15.45
CA PHE A 809 -115.53 33.17 14.23
C PHE A 809 -116.20 34.40 13.59
N PRO A 810 -115.94 35.62 14.12
CA PRO A 810 -116.64 36.85 13.69
C PRO A 810 -116.50 37.19 12.21
N LEU A 811 -115.39 36.77 11.60
CA LEU A 811 -115.06 36.99 10.19
C LEU A 811 -115.28 35.76 9.31
N ASN A 812 -115.99 34.73 9.81
CA ASN A 812 -116.25 33.52 9.04
C ASN A 812 -117.01 33.83 7.75
N GLN A 813 -116.40 33.48 6.62
CA GLN A 813 -116.92 33.86 5.31
C GLN A 813 -118.30 33.24 5.03
N GLU A 814 -118.46 31.94 5.27
CA GLU A 814 -119.71 31.25 4.99
C GLU A 814 -120.89 31.80 5.81
N ALA A 815 -120.70 32.04 7.11
CA ALA A 815 -121.74 32.59 7.98
C ALA A 815 -122.16 34.01 7.56
N ARG A 816 -121.19 34.86 7.24
CA ARG A 816 -121.43 36.26 6.85
C ARG A 816 -122.08 36.38 5.48
N VAL A 817 -121.63 35.58 4.51
CA VAL A 817 -122.25 35.52 3.18
C VAL A 817 -123.69 35.01 3.27
N LEU A 818 -123.95 33.98 4.09
CA LEU A 818 -125.30 33.46 4.28
C LEU A 818 -126.24 34.51 4.87
N GLU A 819 -125.76 35.32 5.83
CA GLU A 819 -126.51 36.45 6.39
C GLU A 819 -126.90 37.48 5.33
N LEU A 820 -125.95 37.87 4.48
CA LEU A 820 -126.18 38.80 3.38
C LEU A 820 -127.16 38.25 2.35
N LYS A 821 -127.11 36.95 2.06
CA LYS A 821 -128.10 36.30 1.18
C LYS A 821 -129.51 36.31 1.78
N ILE A 822 -129.64 36.10 3.09
CA ILE A 822 -130.93 36.22 3.79
C ILE A 822 -131.46 37.65 3.67
N ASP A 823 -130.61 38.66 3.90
CA ASP A 823 -130.99 40.07 3.74
C ASP A 823 -131.49 40.37 2.31
N GLN A 824 -130.77 39.90 1.30
CA GLN A 824 -131.10 40.10 -0.12
C GLN A 824 -132.48 39.53 -0.49
N LEU A 825 -132.84 38.36 0.05
CA LEU A 825 -134.13 37.73 -0.22
C LEU A 825 -135.27 38.31 0.63
N SER A 826 -134.98 38.70 1.87
CA SER A 826 -136.00 39.20 2.80
C SER A 826 -136.47 40.60 2.43
N ASP A 827 -135.54 41.48 2.04
CA ASP A 827 -135.82 42.87 1.67
C ASP A 827 -134.79 43.36 0.63
N PRO A 828 -135.10 43.21 -0.67
CA PRO A 828 -134.17 43.56 -1.75
C PRO A 828 -133.77 45.05 -1.78
N ASP A 829 -134.70 45.95 -1.44
CA ASP A 829 -134.48 47.41 -1.52
C ASP A 829 -133.61 47.89 -0.35
N ALA A 830 -133.91 47.43 0.87
CA ALA A 830 -133.06 47.69 2.03
C ALA A 830 -131.68 47.04 1.87
N PHE A 831 -131.60 45.86 1.25
CA PHE A 831 -130.33 45.19 0.97
C PHE A 831 -129.45 45.98 0.01
N GLY A 832 -130.00 46.53 -1.08
CA GLY A 832 -129.25 47.37 -2.02
C GLY A 832 -128.56 48.55 -1.33
N THR A 833 -129.29 49.20 -0.41
CA THR A 833 -128.75 50.30 0.42
C THR A 833 -127.68 49.82 1.41
N LYS A 834 -127.91 48.68 2.07
CA LYS A 834 -126.95 48.06 3.01
C LYS A 834 -125.66 47.63 2.31
N PHE A 835 -125.76 47.03 1.12
CA PHE A 835 -124.63 46.60 0.31
C PHE A 835 -123.75 47.78 -0.09
N ALA A 836 -124.36 48.86 -0.60
CA ALA A 836 -123.64 50.09 -0.97
C ALA A 836 -122.95 50.73 0.25
N ARG A 837 -123.62 50.74 1.42
CA ARG A 837 -123.05 51.23 2.67
C ARG A 837 -121.84 50.39 3.11
N MET A 838 -121.97 49.07 3.17
CA MET A 838 -120.87 48.17 3.55
C MET A 838 -119.67 48.32 2.61
N PHE A 839 -119.91 48.47 1.30
CA PHE A 839 -118.84 48.74 0.34
C PHE A 839 -118.16 50.10 0.63
N SER A 840 -118.93 51.15 0.91
CA SER A 840 -118.39 52.48 1.23
C SER A 840 -117.60 52.50 2.55
N GLU A 841 -118.06 51.76 3.57
CA GLU A 841 -117.39 51.61 4.86
C GLU A 841 -116.07 50.84 4.71
N ALA A 842 -116.08 49.73 3.97
CA ALA A 842 -114.87 48.98 3.69
C ALA A 842 -113.87 49.81 2.87
N ARG A 843 -114.35 50.60 1.90
CA ARG A 843 -113.52 51.55 1.15
C ARG A 843 -112.93 52.63 2.07
N ALA A 844 -113.70 53.22 2.97
CA ALA A 844 -113.23 54.23 3.92
C ALA A 844 -112.14 53.66 4.85
N LYS A 845 -112.31 52.42 5.32
CA LYS A 845 -111.29 51.70 6.10
C LYS A 845 -109.99 51.50 5.31
N ILE A 846 -110.10 51.14 4.03
CA ILE A 846 -108.95 51.00 3.11
C ILE A 846 -108.25 52.35 2.86
N ASP A 847 -109.02 53.43 2.68
CA ASP A 847 -108.49 54.78 2.49
C ASP A 847 -107.77 55.29 3.77
N ALA A 848 -108.31 54.98 4.95
CA ALA A 848 -107.73 55.33 6.24
C ALA A 848 -106.60 54.38 6.69
N LYS A 849 -106.38 53.27 5.99
CA LYS A 849 -105.44 52.19 6.35
C LYS A 849 -105.70 51.59 7.75
N ALA A 850 -106.94 51.57 8.20
CA ALA A 850 -107.36 51.04 9.50
C ALA A 850 -108.27 49.80 9.31
N ASP A 851 -108.20 48.83 10.22
CA ASP A 851 -109.01 47.61 10.21
C ASP A 851 -109.03 46.87 8.86
N LEU A 852 -107.88 46.84 8.19
CA LEU A 852 -107.74 46.34 6.82
C LEU A 852 -108.20 44.89 6.67
N THR A 853 -107.97 44.03 7.68
CA THR A 853 -108.41 42.62 7.67
C THR A 853 -109.93 42.51 7.65
N THR A 854 -110.62 43.34 8.44
CA THR A 854 -112.08 43.40 8.45
C THR A 854 -112.60 43.99 7.15
N ALA A 855 -112.02 45.09 6.66
CA ALA A 855 -112.39 45.69 5.38
C ALA A 855 -112.24 44.70 4.21
N TYR A 856 -111.14 43.94 4.18
CA TYR A 856 -110.93 42.88 3.20
C TYR A 856 -111.93 41.73 3.35
N SER A 857 -112.24 41.32 4.59
CA SER A 857 -113.30 40.35 4.86
C SER A 857 -114.63 40.81 4.28
N ASP A 858 -115.04 42.03 4.61
CA ASP A 858 -116.30 42.64 4.18
C ASP A 858 -116.39 42.68 2.65
N LEU A 859 -115.33 43.14 1.96
CA LEU A 859 -115.32 43.19 0.50
C LEU A 859 -115.39 41.81 -0.17
N LYS A 860 -114.70 40.81 0.38
CA LYS A 860 -114.77 39.43 -0.14
C LYS A 860 -116.13 38.78 0.12
N ASP A 861 -116.78 39.11 1.23
CA ASP A 861 -118.14 38.65 1.51
C ASP A 861 -119.13 39.29 0.53
N LEU A 862 -118.97 40.59 0.23
CA LEU A 862 -119.73 41.29 -0.82
C LEU A 862 -119.46 40.70 -2.21
N GLU A 863 -118.22 40.31 -2.51
CA GLU A 863 -117.83 39.68 -3.78
C GLU A 863 -118.54 38.34 -3.98
N ALA A 864 -118.68 37.54 -2.92
CA ALA A 864 -119.41 36.27 -2.97
C ALA A 864 -120.91 36.44 -3.27
N ILE A 865 -121.49 37.63 -3.04
CA ILE A 865 -122.89 37.95 -3.36
C ILE A 865 -123.03 38.54 -4.76
N ASN A 866 -122.26 39.59 -5.06
CA ASN A 866 -122.28 40.25 -6.38
C ASN A 866 -120.85 40.54 -6.87
N PRO A 867 -120.23 39.58 -7.59
CA PRO A 867 -118.86 39.74 -8.08
C PRO A 867 -118.69 40.88 -9.09
N ARG A 868 -119.77 41.33 -9.74
CA ARG A 868 -119.75 42.34 -10.80
C ARG A 868 -120.06 43.75 -10.30
N TYR A 869 -120.10 43.97 -8.99
CA TYR A 869 -120.37 45.29 -8.43
C TYR A 869 -119.26 46.30 -8.82
N PRO A 870 -119.59 47.47 -9.37
CA PRO A 870 -118.59 48.43 -9.85
C PRO A 870 -117.59 48.83 -8.76
N GLY A 871 -116.29 48.70 -9.06
CA GLY A 871 -115.21 49.08 -8.15
C GLY A 871 -114.90 48.09 -7.02
N LEU A 872 -115.70 47.02 -6.85
CA LEU A 872 -115.49 46.02 -5.79
C LEU A 872 -114.15 45.31 -5.92
N ARG A 873 -113.87 44.77 -7.10
CA ARG A 873 -112.60 44.10 -7.41
C ARG A 873 -111.40 45.00 -7.14
N THR A 874 -111.45 46.27 -7.58
CA THR A 874 -110.37 47.24 -7.37
C THR A 874 -110.08 47.48 -5.89
N GLN A 875 -111.10 47.54 -5.03
CA GLN A 875 -110.89 47.71 -3.59
C GLN A 875 -110.37 46.43 -2.92
N ILE A 876 -110.80 45.26 -3.37
CA ILE A 876 -110.26 43.96 -2.91
C ILE A 876 -108.76 43.91 -3.20
N GLU A 877 -108.36 44.18 -4.45
CA GLU A 877 -106.95 44.18 -4.85
C GLU A 877 -106.14 45.19 -4.02
N ARG A 878 -106.68 46.39 -3.79
CA ARG A 878 -106.04 47.41 -2.95
C ARG A 878 -105.89 46.98 -1.50
N ALA A 879 -106.89 46.29 -0.93
CA ALA A 879 -106.81 45.75 0.42
C ALA A 879 -105.77 44.64 0.52
N GLU A 880 -105.68 43.73 -0.46
CA GLU A 880 -104.66 42.66 -0.51
C GLU A 880 -103.24 43.22 -0.59
N ILE A 881 -103.05 44.32 -1.34
CA ILE A 881 -101.78 45.04 -1.43
C ILE A 881 -101.41 45.67 -0.08
N LEU A 882 -102.36 46.36 0.58
CA LEU A 882 -102.11 47.00 1.87
C LEU A 882 -101.91 46.01 3.02
N LEU A 883 -102.55 44.84 2.95
CA LEU A 883 -102.35 43.73 3.88
C LEU A 883 -101.07 42.94 3.61
N GLY A 884 -100.34 43.26 2.53
CA GLY A 884 -98.99 42.77 2.30
C GLY A 884 -98.90 41.31 1.82
N PHE A 885 -99.99 40.71 1.36
CA PHE A 885 -99.99 39.35 0.80
C PHE A 885 -100.36 39.29 -0.69
N ARG A 886 -100.51 40.45 -1.34
CA ARG A 886 -100.45 40.59 -2.80
C ARG A 886 -99.39 41.62 -3.16
N GLN A 887 -98.66 41.37 -4.24
CA GLN A 887 -97.59 42.28 -4.66
C GLN A 887 -98.17 43.66 -5.02
N PRO A 888 -97.57 44.76 -4.52
CA PRO A 888 -97.94 46.09 -4.96
C PRO A 888 -97.66 46.25 -6.47
N PRO A 889 -98.39 47.15 -7.16
CA PRO A 889 -98.06 47.51 -8.54
C PRO A 889 -96.59 47.92 -8.62
N PRO A 890 -95.85 47.46 -9.63
CA PRO A 890 -94.42 47.73 -9.71
C PRO A 890 -94.15 49.24 -9.76
N ASP A 891 -93.27 49.75 -8.89
CA ASP A 891 -92.79 51.13 -8.96
C ASP A 891 -91.85 51.28 -10.17
N PRO A 892 -92.18 52.12 -11.18
CA PRO A 892 -91.33 52.32 -12.34
C PRO A 892 -89.91 52.78 -11.99
N LYS A 893 -89.73 53.52 -10.88
CA LYS A 893 -88.39 53.94 -10.42
C LYS A 893 -87.59 52.77 -9.86
N ALA A 894 -88.21 51.92 -9.03
CA ALA A 894 -87.59 50.71 -8.50
C ALA A 894 -87.20 49.72 -9.61
N ILE A 895 -88.05 49.55 -10.65
CA ILE A 895 -87.72 48.72 -11.82
C ILE A 895 -86.52 49.29 -12.59
N ALA A 896 -86.48 50.60 -12.80
CA ALA A 896 -85.37 51.25 -13.49
C ALA A 896 -84.05 51.09 -12.71
N GLU A 897 -84.08 51.27 -11.39
CA GLU A 897 -82.92 51.03 -10.51
C GLU A 897 -82.50 49.56 -10.54
N ALA A 898 -83.43 48.61 -10.41
CA ALA A 898 -83.14 47.18 -10.49
C ALA A 898 -82.48 46.81 -11.84
N ARG A 899 -82.99 47.33 -12.97
CA ARG A 899 -82.37 47.13 -14.29
C ARG A 899 -80.95 47.71 -14.38
N SER A 900 -80.73 48.88 -13.78
CA SER A 900 -79.40 49.50 -13.75
C SER A 900 -78.38 48.65 -12.95
N LEU A 901 -78.81 48.10 -11.81
CA LEU A 901 -78.01 47.20 -10.98
C LEU A 901 -77.70 45.89 -11.70
N VAL A 902 -78.69 45.30 -12.40
CA VAL A 902 -78.46 44.10 -13.23
C VAL A 902 -77.47 44.37 -14.36
N LEU A 903 -77.56 45.51 -15.05
CA LEU A 903 -76.61 45.87 -16.10
C LEU A 903 -75.19 46.11 -15.55
N ALA A 904 -75.07 46.74 -14.36
CA ALA A 904 -73.78 46.92 -13.70
C ALA A 904 -73.14 45.57 -13.33
N ALA A 905 -73.91 44.69 -12.68
CA ALA A 905 -73.47 43.34 -12.34
C ALA A 905 -73.14 42.52 -13.60
N ARG A 906 -73.90 42.68 -14.68
CA ARG A 906 -73.65 42.00 -15.96
C ARG A 906 -72.34 42.41 -16.61
N ARG A 907 -71.98 43.71 -16.57
CA ARG A 907 -70.68 44.19 -17.05
C ARG A 907 -69.52 43.58 -16.27
N ILE A 908 -69.66 43.49 -14.94
CA ILE A 908 -68.66 42.83 -14.08
C ILE A 908 -68.49 41.37 -14.51
N PHE A 909 -69.60 40.65 -14.69
CA PHE A 909 -69.59 39.26 -15.13
C PHE A 909 -68.97 39.07 -16.53
N ASP A 910 -69.42 39.82 -17.53
CA ASP A 910 -68.94 39.70 -18.92
C ASP A 910 -67.47 40.14 -19.08
N SER A 911 -66.99 41.05 -18.22
CA SER A 911 -65.57 41.47 -18.20
C SER A 911 -64.63 40.44 -17.57
N GLY A 912 -65.16 39.37 -16.97
CA GLY A 912 -64.38 38.32 -16.33
C GLY A 912 -63.69 38.74 -15.02
N GLN A 913 -64.12 39.84 -14.38
CA GLN A 913 -63.51 40.35 -13.15
C GLN A 913 -63.99 39.58 -11.92
N VAL A 914 -63.48 38.36 -11.74
CA VAL A 914 -63.88 37.42 -10.67
C VAL A 914 -63.77 38.04 -9.27
N ALA A 915 -62.76 38.89 -9.03
CA ALA A 915 -62.58 39.57 -7.74
C ALA A 915 -63.76 40.49 -7.35
N GLN A 916 -64.57 40.93 -8.32
CA GLN A 916 -65.74 41.77 -8.10
C GLN A 916 -67.05 40.97 -8.10
N PHE A 917 -67.02 39.65 -8.22
CA PHE A 917 -68.23 38.82 -8.28
C PHE A 917 -69.05 38.87 -7.00
N ALA A 918 -68.42 38.98 -5.83
CA ALA A 918 -69.13 39.18 -4.56
C ALA A 918 -69.91 40.50 -4.55
N PHE A 919 -69.29 41.57 -5.06
CA PHE A 919 -69.94 42.88 -5.21
C PHE A 919 -71.10 42.83 -6.23
N ALA A 920 -70.88 42.18 -7.37
CA ALA A 920 -71.93 41.94 -8.37
C ALA A 920 -73.10 41.13 -7.79
N ARG A 921 -72.83 40.12 -6.94
CA ARG A 921 -73.85 39.35 -6.23
C ARG A 921 -74.70 40.26 -5.33
N THR A 922 -74.08 41.12 -4.52
CA THR A 922 -74.81 42.07 -3.67
C THR A 922 -75.66 43.06 -4.48
N GLN A 923 -75.17 43.52 -5.64
CA GLN A 923 -75.95 44.37 -6.54
C GLN A 923 -77.20 43.64 -7.07
N LEU A 924 -77.07 42.35 -7.39
CA LEU A 924 -78.19 41.53 -7.86
C LEU A 924 -79.17 41.17 -6.75
N GLU A 925 -78.71 40.89 -5.54
CA GLU A 925 -79.55 40.73 -4.36
C GLU A 925 -80.39 41.99 -4.10
N LYS A 926 -79.77 43.17 -4.19
CA LYS A 926 -80.49 44.45 -4.12
C LYS A 926 -81.49 44.61 -5.28
N ALA A 927 -81.12 44.22 -6.49
CA ALA A 927 -82.01 44.27 -7.65
C ALA A 927 -83.23 43.35 -7.49
N ILE A 928 -83.05 42.14 -6.94
CA ILE A 928 -84.13 41.18 -6.64
C ILE A 928 -85.02 41.72 -5.51
N GLY A 929 -84.45 42.40 -4.51
CA GLY A 929 -85.23 43.06 -3.47
C GLY A 929 -86.11 44.19 -4.01
N LEU A 930 -85.66 44.92 -5.04
CA LEU A 930 -86.39 46.00 -5.70
C LEU A 930 -87.41 45.49 -6.74
N ASP A 931 -87.06 44.45 -7.49
CA ASP A 931 -87.92 43.77 -8.46
C ASP A 931 -87.84 42.23 -8.29
N PRO A 932 -88.68 41.66 -7.42
CA PRO A 932 -88.68 40.23 -7.11
C PRO A 932 -89.09 39.32 -8.27
N ASN A 933 -89.59 39.88 -9.38
CA ASN A 933 -89.96 39.14 -10.59
C ASN A 933 -88.87 39.25 -11.68
N ASN A 934 -87.72 39.86 -11.40
CA ASN A 934 -86.65 40.07 -12.36
C ASN A 934 -85.85 38.78 -12.63
N GLU A 935 -86.31 38.00 -13.62
CA GLU A 935 -85.67 36.74 -13.98
C GLU A 935 -84.21 36.90 -14.42
N ALA A 936 -83.86 38.02 -15.07
CA ALA A 936 -82.50 38.28 -15.50
C ALA A 936 -81.55 38.49 -14.30
N ALA A 937 -82.03 39.14 -13.23
CA ALA A 937 -81.27 39.30 -12.00
C ALA A 937 -81.04 37.95 -11.30
N SER A 938 -82.09 37.16 -11.16
CA SER A 938 -82.06 35.83 -10.54
C SER A 938 -81.13 34.87 -11.30
N GLN A 939 -81.24 34.78 -12.63
CA GLN A 939 -80.37 33.91 -13.44
C GLN A 939 -78.90 34.33 -13.40
N LEU A 940 -78.60 35.63 -13.41
CA LEU A 940 -77.22 36.10 -13.33
C LEU A 940 -76.63 35.87 -11.93
N LYS A 941 -77.45 36.02 -10.88
CA LYS A 941 -77.04 35.72 -9.50
C LYS A 941 -76.72 34.25 -9.34
N ASP A 942 -77.55 33.35 -9.88
CA ASP A 942 -77.30 31.91 -9.83
C ASP A 942 -75.99 31.55 -10.55
N ARG A 943 -75.74 32.13 -11.74
CA ARG A 943 -74.46 31.94 -12.44
C ARG A 943 -73.28 32.43 -11.60
N LEU A 944 -73.39 33.60 -10.98
CA LEU A 944 -72.35 34.12 -10.09
C LEU A 944 -72.16 33.22 -8.87
N ALA A 945 -73.23 32.67 -8.28
CA ALA A 945 -73.15 31.73 -7.17
C ALA A 945 -72.41 30.44 -7.55
N THR A 946 -72.63 29.90 -8.74
CA THR A 946 -71.86 28.79 -9.34
C THR A 946 -70.37 29.14 -9.53
N TYR A 947 -70.05 30.38 -9.90
CA TYR A 947 -68.66 30.82 -10.09
C TYR A 947 -67.91 31.12 -8.79
N ILE A 948 -68.58 31.74 -7.82
CA ILE A 948 -68.01 32.07 -6.51
C ILE A 948 -67.77 30.78 -5.70
N GLY A 949 -68.65 29.79 -5.85
CA GLY A 949 -68.56 28.54 -5.08
C GLY A 949 -68.93 28.72 -3.61
N GLY A 950 -68.80 27.65 -2.81
CA GLY A 950 -68.95 27.70 -1.36
C GLY A 950 -67.69 28.19 -0.65
N ASP A 951 -67.86 28.92 0.47
CA ASP A 951 -66.77 29.59 1.23
C ASP A 951 -65.99 28.67 2.20
N THR A 952 -66.24 27.36 2.18
CA THR A 952 -65.70 26.40 3.16
C THR A 952 -64.56 25.57 2.57
N ALA A 953 -63.45 25.36 3.28
CA ALA A 953 -62.47 24.32 2.91
C ALA A 953 -62.91 22.95 3.44
N ILE A 954 -62.63 21.86 2.70
CA ILE A 954 -62.93 20.49 3.17
C ILE A 954 -61.76 19.92 3.96
N VAL A 955 -60.54 20.09 3.44
CA VAL A 955 -59.31 19.43 3.94
C VAL A 955 -58.20 20.45 4.25
N LEU A 956 -57.42 20.21 5.32
CA LEU A 956 -56.24 21.01 5.63
C LEU A 956 -55.07 20.66 4.68
N SER A 957 -54.10 21.57 4.56
CA SER A 957 -52.79 21.22 4.01
C SER A 957 -52.03 20.27 4.94
N SER A 958 -51.04 19.56 4.43
CA SER A 958 -50.22 18.63 5.20
C SER A 958 -49.58 19.28 6.44
N ALA A 959 -49.02 20.49 6.28
CA ALA A 959 -48.44 21.26 7.37
C ALA A 959 -49.51 21.69 8.38
N ALA A 960 -50.66 22.16 7.92
CA ALA A 960 -51.75 22.57 8.79
C ALA A 960 -52.36 21.40 9.57
N GLU A 961 -52.47 20.22 8.97
CA GLU A 961 -52.96 19.00 9.64
C GLU A 961 -51.93 18.50 10.69
N THR A 962 -50.63 18.61 10.39
CA THR A 962 -49.56 18.28 11.35
C THR A 962 -49.62 19.21 12.56
N LEU A 963 -49.71 20.53 12.33
CA LEU A 963 -49.91 21.53 13.38
C LEU A 963 -51.20 21.30 14.16
N TYR A 964 -52.27 20.83 13.50
CA TYR A 964 -53.53 20.48 14.16
C TYR A 964 -53.35 19.28 15.10
N GLY A 965 -52.67 18.23 14.64
CA GLY A 965 -52.33 17.07 15.48
C GLY A 965 -51.47 17.43 16.69
N GLU A 966 -50.47 18.31 16.51
CA GLU A 966 -49.69 18.89 17.60
C GLU A 966 -50.56 19.68 18.57
N ALA A 967 -51.45 20.54 18.05
CA ALA A 967 -52.38 21.34 18.86
C ALA A 967 -53.29 20.44 19.71
N VAL A 968 -53.84 19.37 19.13
CA VAL A 968 -54.65 18.36 19.86
C VAL A 968 -53.81 17.64 20.93
N THR A 969 -52.55 17.33 20.63
CA THR A 969 -51.65 16.68 21.59
C THR A 969 -51.34 17.59 22.78
N PHE A 970 -51.04 18.87 22.54
CA PHE A 970 -50.85 19.84 23.61
C PHE A 970 -52.14 20.06 24.42
N PHE A 971 -53.29 20.17 23.73
CA PHE A 971 -54.60 20.30 24.36
C PHE A 971 -54.92 19.13 25.28
N THR A 972 -54.68 17.88 24.84
CA THR A 972 -54.92 16.67 25.63
C THR A 972 -53.96 16.52 26.81
N ARG A 973 -52.74 17.08 26.72
CA ARG A 973 -51.76 17.14 27.81
C ARG A 973 -51.99 18.30 28.80
N GLY A 974 -53.00 19.14 28.55
CA GLY A 974 -53.30 20.32 29.39
C GLY A 974 -52.42 21.55 29.10
N ASP A 975 -51.61 21.51 28.05
CA ASP A 975 -50.76 22.63 27.61
C ASP A 975 -51.50 23.52 26.61
N TYR A 976 -52.46 24.29 27.13
CA TYR A 976 -53.37 25.08 26.29
C TYR A 976 -52.71 26.24 25.56
N ILE A 977 -51.61 26.79 26.09
CA ILE A 977 -50.86 27.89 25.47
C ILE A 977 -50.19 27.40 24.18
N ASN A 978 -49.52 26.25 24.24
CA ASN A 978 -48.89 25.68 23.04
C ASN A 978 -49.95 25.18 22.05
N ALA A 979 -51.07 24.62 22.53
CA ALA A 979 -52.20 24.27 21.67
C ALA A 979 -52.75 25.49 20.90
N ARG A 980 -52.94 26.62 21.58
CA ARG A 980 -53.39 27.88 20.97
C ARG A 980 -52.36 28.41 19.96
N ALA A 981 -51.07 28.40 20.31
CA ALA A 981 -50.01 28.86 19.41
C ALA A 981 -49.97 28.08 18.09
N ARG A 982 -50.16 26.75 18.13
CA ARG A 982 -50.25 25.91 16.93
C ARG A 982 -51.50 26.21 16.10
N LEU A 983 -52.64 26.45 16.75
CA LEU A 983 -53.87 26.85 16.06
C LEU A 983 -53.73 28.20 15.35
N THR A 984 -53.10 29.19 16.00
CA THR A 984 -52.80 30.48 15.38
C THR A 984 -51.88 30.32 14.16
N ARG A 985 -50.89 29.43 14.24
CA ARG A 985 -50.00 29.15 13.11
C ARG A 985 -50.73 28.51 11.93
N ILE A 986 -51.69 27.61 12.19
CA ILE A 986 -52.55 27.03 11.13
C ILE A 986 -53.27 28.14 10.35
N LEU A 987 -53.88 29.10 11.05
CA LEU A 987 -54.60 30.20 10.42
C LEU A 987 -53.69 31.16 9.65
N ALA A 988 -52.42 31.30 10.07
CA ALA A 988 -51.43 32.09 9.36
C ALA A 988 -50.96 31.42 8.05
N VAL A 989 -50.72 30.09 8.08
CA VAL A 989 -50.19 29.35 6.92
C VAL A 989 -51.28 28.85 5.97
N PHE A 990 -52.50 28.68 6.48
CA PHE A 990 -53.65 28.25 5.71
C PHE A 990 -54.88 29.06 6.14
N PRO A 991 -55.07 30.28 5.59
CA PRO A 991 -56.14 31.20 6.03
C PRO A 991 -57.56 30.63 5.94
N ARG A 992 -57.80 29.68 5.01
CA ARG A 992 -59.09 28.99 4.88
C ARG A 992 -59.33 27.92 5.96
N GLY A 993 -58.31 27.58 6.76
CA GLY A 993 -58.37 26.53 7.77
C GLY A 993 -59.39 26.78 8.89
N GLY A 994 -59.69 28.06 9.19
CA GLY A 994 -60.69 28.41 10.21
C GLY A 994 -62.12 28.01 9.83
N SER A 995 -62.38 27.77 8.54
CA SER A 995 -63.69 27.29 8.06
C SER A 995 -63.88 25.78 8.21
N ILE A 996 -62.83 25.03 8.57
CA ILE A 996 -62.87 23.58 8.74
C ILE A 996 -63.40 23.24 10.13
N GLN A 997 -64.42 22.38 10.18
CA GLN A 997 -65.16 22.06 11.40
C GLN A 997 -64.27 21.63 12.57
N LYS A 998 -63.32 20.71 12.34
CA LYS A 998 -62.42 20.23 13.41
C LYS A 998 -61.53 21.33 14.01
N VAL A 999 -61.11 22.31 13.19
CA VAL A 999 -60.32 23.47 13.65
C VAL A 999 -61.20 24.43 14.45
N ALA A 1000 -62.40 24.74 13.95
CA ALA A 1000 -63.37 25.60 14.63
C ALA A 1000 -63.85 25.00 15.96
N ASP A 1001 -64.01 23.69 16.05
CA ASP A 1001 -64.38 22.99 17.27
C ASP A 1001 -63.27 23.08 18.33
N LEU A 1002 -62.00 22.87 17.93
CA LEU A 1002 -60.86 23.03 18.82
C LEU A 1002 -60.68 24.49 19.27
N ASP A 1003 -60.86 25.44 18.35
CA ASP A 1003 -60.86 26.88 18.64
C ASP A 1003 -61.91 27.25 19.68
N SER A 1004 -63.15 26.77 19.50
CA SER A 1004 -64.25 27.01 20.42
C SER A 1004 -63.99 26.41 21.80
N ARG A 1005 -63.39 25.20 21.86
CA ARG A 1005 -63.03 24.55 23.13
C ARG A 1005 -61.93 25.29 23.88
N LEU A 1006 -60.90 25.75 23.19
CA LEU A 1006 -59.84 26.57 23.79
C LEU A 1006 -60.41 27.90 24.30
N THR A 1007 -61.25 28.55 23.51
CA THR A 1007 -61.91 29.82 23.87
C THR A 1007 -62.83 29.66 25.08
N ALA A 1008 -63.59 28.56 25.18
CA ALA A 1008 -64.44 28.28 26.32
C ALA A 1008 -63.68 28.09 27.65
N ILE A 1009 -62.38 27.74 27.57
CA ILE A 1009 -61.48 27.53 28.72
C ILE A 1009 -60.60 28.79 28.97
N GLY A 1010 -60.72 29.83 28.15
CA GLY A 1010 -60.08 31.14 28.37
C GLY A 1010 -58.72 31.33 27.70
N TYR A 1011 -58.36 30.51 26.71
CA TYR A 1011 -57.13 30.61 25.93
C TYR A 1011 -57.37 31.09 24.52
#